data_AF-A0A017TAN5-F1
#
_entry.id   AF-A0A017TAN5-F1
#
_cell.length_a   1.000
_cell.length_b   1.000
_cell.length_c   1.000
_cell.angle_alpha   90.00
_cell.angle_beta   90.00
_cell.angle_gamma   90.00
#
_symmetry.space_group_name_H-M   'P 1'
#
loop_
_entity.id
_entity.type
_entity.pdbx_description
1 polymer ?
#
loop_
_entity_poly.entity_id
_entity_poly.type
_entity_poly.pdbx_seq_one_letter_code
_entity_poly.pdbx_strand_id
1 'polypeptide(L)'
;MSTPAAPDAPASSAALPEERTPAPGALDLTLGRESAAPLWLLPSGELSHTPAAAPQGMAAREVLVTAARWISGRRGTGFDRLFSAGGSLSATASRRERLSAQQGTCLLAQVRGALGAAAVGERAAREDPLGAAQTRSAGLTVLAHLTATALRDPAFGAVAEEAAQEMLRLAHAEQDHETARPALRAHAVHLLQLRAPALTRAHREEVQALVRGLLREAPPYAELTGPWNVAMCSAGEFIVGEQRLLVRSAGFREIPLPDGTPAPPTHRAQYRAYEAPFRTPSGAPVRIFARAALPRDEHLEMGSRFFMGLLINRHAQLGAFDLRAATVRVRQEGYKLMMNSQCAGLTTRFAISRMFPDADIYSSWDSTYFRKDAEGEVSASEGLDCFLAVLEGMRHGETHAQITERIRRAQWRHPHDGSPGFVQFVGPSHPRVVARYDDVNQDGRADCYDGFLDFDLIEIAEDVHASLEPRDPGVRASQVGGAAALGLSWASGCLNRAAQYGALWEGLPGKSELFYPFQSGGFYSQREPPEDVPAGTGPAHDLGRMPAVVRYLPAPDAEGGFVAEVLFHSFLSHASKEVKALLCAADALRRALDVGYLPAEGPLAGVAGQRGAILLLLSGMLEVPAPQNLLDALWATALSALKLPEVSRNVVRSCVSESELERSNIFGSARGLQQLLATLEARDPVAYAQLAGEDPAVGRLQPLVLGGSAEGTAGS
;
A
#
# COMPACT_ATOMS: atom_id res chain seq x y z
N MET A 1 50.35 -23.86 -11.48
CA MET A 1 50.15 -23.30 -10.13
C MET A 1 50.36 -21.80 -10.22
N SER A 2 49.26 -21.06 -10.39
CA SER A 2 49.24 -19.60 -10.42
C SER A 2 47.97 -19.18 -9.70
N THR A 3 48.15 -18.49 -8.58
CA THR A 3 47.14 -17.98 -7.68
C THR A 3 46.32 -16.89 -8.39
N PRO A 4 44.97 -16.90 -8.34
CA PRO A 4 44.19 -15.77 -8.81
C PRO A 4 44.22 -14.63 -7.78
N ALA A 5 44.38 -13.41 -8.29
CA ALA A 5 44.38 -12.17 -7.53
C ALA A 5 43.03 -11.94 -6.81
N ALA A 6 43.10 -11.38 -5.61
CA ALA A 6 41.94 -11.00 -4.82
C ALA A 6 41.14 -9.87 -5.52
N PRO A 7 39.80 -9.87 -5.42
CA PRO A 7 38.99 -8.75 -5.90
C PRO A 7 39.19 -7.52 -5.01
N ASP A 8 39.44 -6.38 -5.66
CA ASP A 8 39.56 -5.08 -5.01
C ASP A 8 38.32 -4.76 -4.17
N ALA A 9 38.55 -4.36 -2.93
CA ALA A 9 37.53 -3.82 -2.04
C ALA A 9 36.95 -2.52 -2.64
N PRO A 10 35.63 -2.28 -2.55
CA PRO A 10 35.06 -1.03 -3.02
C PRO A 10 35.64 0.13 -2.19
N ALA A 11 36.20 1.11 -2.90
CA ALA A 11 36.69 2.34 -2.31
C ALA A 11 35.57 3.00 -1.49
N SER A 12 35.81 3.10 -0.18
CA SER A 12 35.06 3.97 0.72
C SER A 12 35.06 5.39 0.14
N SER A 13 33.90 5.84 -0.34
CA SER A 13 33.66 7.25 -0.63
C SER A 13 33.66 8.00 0.69
N ALA A 14 34.84 8.41 1.14
CA ALA A 14 34.98 9.45 2.14
C ALA A 14 34.52 10.76 1.49
N ALA A 15 33.24 11.09 1.64
CA ALA A 15 32.72 12.39 1.27
C ALA A 15 33.45 13.47 2.09
N LEU A 16 34.14 14.38 1.40
CA LEU A 16 34.62 15.63 2.00
C LEU A 16 33.41 16.38 2.60
N PRO A 17 33.52 17.02 3.78
CA PRO A 17 32.42 17.76 4.37
C PRO A 17 32.14 19.01 3.52
N GLU A 18 31.11 18.95 2.67
CA GLU A 18 30.59 20.13 2.00
C GLU A 18 29.97 21.09 3.02
N GLU A 19 30.43 22.34 3.00
CA GLU A 19 30.02 23.39 3.95
C GLU A 19 28.51 23.68 3.81
N ARG A 20 27.74 23.34 4.87
CA ARG A 20 26.28 23.53 4.98
C ARG A 20 26.00 24.86 5.66
N THR A 21 25.15 25.70 5.09
CA THR A 21 24.90 27.06 5.60
C THR A 21 23.53 27.15 6.29
N PRO A 22 23.44 27.63 7.54
CA PRO A 22 22.15 27.96 8.15
C PRO A 22 21.49 29.16 7.44
N ALA A 23 20.16 29.20 7.39
CA ALA A 23 19.43 30.26 6.66
C ALA A 23 19.61 31.64 7.33
N PRO A 24 20.14 32.67 6.63
CA PRO A 24 20.42 33.99 7.21
C PRO A 24 19.21 34.96 7.21
N GLY A 25 18.09 34.56 6.60
CA GLY A 25 16.86 35.36 6.47
C GLY A 25 15.62 34.48 6.36
N ALA A 26 14.43 35.09 6.29
CA ALA A 26 13.20 34.33 6.07
C ALA A 26 13.27 33.58 4.74
N LEU A 27 13.04 32.28 4.77
CA LEU A 27 13.27 31.36 3.67
C LEU A 27 11.94 30.83 3.14
N ASP A 28 11.66 31.09 1.87
CA ASP A 28 10.51 30.49 1.20
C ASP A 28 10.79 29.00 0.93
N LEU A 29 10.08 28.14 1.66
CA LEU A 29 10.15 26.68 1.57
C LEU A 29 9.39 26.13 0.35
N THR A 30 8.58 26.98 -0.28
CA THR A 30 7.76 26.68 -1.46
C THR A 30 8.27 27.36 -2.73
N LEU A 31 9.41 28.04 -2.66
CA LEU A 31 10.04 28.71 -3.81
C LEU A 31 10.18 27.74 -4.99
N GLY A 32 9.66 28.14 -6.16
CA GLY A 32 9.67 27.33 -7.38
C GLY A 32 8.46 26.40 -7.54
N ARG A 33 7.51 26.39 -6.60
CA ARG A 33 6.25 25.66 -6.72
C ARG A 33 5.10 26.62 -7.02
N GLU A 34 4.75 26.75 -8.30
CA GLU A 34 3.63 27.59 -8.72
C GLU A 34 2.33 27.17 -8.03
N SER A 35 1.64 28.14 -7.41
CA SER A 35 0.35 27.94 -6.71
C SER A 35 0.39 27.07 -5.44
N ALA A 36 1.58 26.74 -4.89
CA ALA A 36 1.67 26.14 -3.56
C ALA A 36 1.26 27.15 -2.48
N ALA A 37 0.65 26.67 -1.40
CA ALA A 37 0.34 27.53 -0.26
C ALA A 37 1.63 28.05 0.37
N PRO A 38 1.73 29.36 0.66
CA PRO A 38 2.99 29.97 1.07
C PRO A 38 3.48 29.36 2.37
N LEU A 39 4.76 28.99 2.43
CA LEU A 39 5.38 28.48 3.64
C LEU A 39 6.78 29.06 3.80
N TRP A 40 6.99 29.79 4.89
CA TRP A 40 8.23 30.47 5.23
C TRP A 40 8.84 29.88 6.50
N LEU A 41 10.15 29.64 6.46
CA LEU A 41 10.97 29.42 7.65
C LEU A 41 11.57 30.77 8.08
N LEU A 42 11.17 31.28 9.23
CA LEU A 42 11.68 32.54 9.77
C LEU A 42 13.13 32.39 10.27
N PRO A 43 13.90 33.49 10.41
CA PRO A 43 15.26 33.43 10.96
C PRO A 43 15.33 32.78 12.35
N SER A 44 14.27 32.93 13.16
CA SER A 44 14.14 32.29 14.48
C SER A 44 14.04 30.77 14.40
N GLY A 45 13.60 30.20 13.26
CA GLY A 45 13.33 28.78 13.08
C GLY A 45 11.84 28.42 13.05
N GLU A 46 10.97 29.36 13.38
CA GLU A 46 9.51 29.17 13.36
C GLU A 46 8.95 29.22 11.93
N LEU A 47 7.77 28.62 11.75
CA LEU A 47 7.09 28.57 10.46
C LEU A 47 5.99 29.63 10.37
N SER A 48 5.82 30.23 9.20
CA SER A 48 4.76 31.21 8.92
C SER A 48 4.28 31.14 7.47
N HIS A 49 3.06 31.62 7.20
CA HIS A 49 2.59 31.87 5.84
C HIS A 49 3.10 33.21 5.28
N THR A 50 3.78 34.01 6.10
CA THR A 50 4.38 35.29 5.70
C THR A 50 5.84 35.34 6.16
N PRO A 51 6.70 36.17 5.56
CA PRO A 51 8.09 36.31 6.01
C PRO A 51 8.25 37.11 7.32
N ALA A 52 7.16 37.50 7.99
CA ALA A 52 7.18 38.48 9.08
C ALA A 52 7.13 37.86 10.49
N ALA A 53 6.03 37.19 10.85
CA ALA A 53 5.80 36.71 12.21
C ALA A 53 5.17 35.32 12.21
N ALA A 54 5.56 34.51 13.19
CA ALA A 54 5.02 33.17 13.40
C ALA A 54 3.70 33.22 14.18
N PRO A 55 2.64 32.55 13.71
CA PRO A 55 1.41 32.40 14.49
C PRO A 55 1.64 31.49 15.71
N GLN A 56 0.85 31.70 16.76
CA GLN A 56 0.95 31.00 18.05
C GLN A 56 -0.38 30.33 18.43
N GLY A 57 -0.33 29.31 19.28
CA GLY A 57 -1.53 28.58 19.74
C GLY A 57 -2.35 28.03 18.56
N MET A 58 -3.68 28.11 18.65
CA MET A 58 -4.57 27.64 17.57
C MET A 58 -4.43 28.41 16.26
N ALA A 59 -3.93 29.67 16.28
CA ALA A 59 -3.69 30.41 15.04
C ALA A 59 -2.59 29.76 14.18
N ALA A 60 -1.75 28.89 14.78
CA ALA A 60 -0.73 28.16 14.05
C ALA A 60 -1.26 26.94 13.27
N ARG A 61 -2.55 26.58 13.39
CA ARG A 61 -3.12 25.40 12.74
C ARG A 61 -2.82 25.35 11.24
N GLU A 62 -3.19 26.39 10.50
CA GLU A 62 -3.06 26.38 9.03
C GLU A 62 -1.60 26.32 8.56
N VAL A 63 -0.69 26.98 9.28
CA VAL A 63 0.74 26.91 8.94
C VAL A 63 1.33 25.55 9.27
N LEU A 64 0.97 24.95 10.40
CA LEU A 64 1.45 23.62 10.76
C LEU A 64 0.90 22.56 9.82
N VAL A 65 -0.36 22.65 9.40
CA VAL A 65 -0.94 21.75 8.37
C VAL A 65 -0.20 21.91 7.04
N THR A 66 0.07 23.15 6.61
CA THR A 66 0.84 23.41 5.40
C THR A 66 2.26 22.84 5.52
N ALA A 67 2.89 22.99 6.69
CA ALA A 67 4.20 22.44 6.99
C ALA A 67 4.21 20.91 6.99
N ALA A 68 3.24 20.27 7.63
CA ALA A 68 3.10 18.82 7.67
C ALA A 68 2.93 18.25 6.26
N ARG A 69 2.10 18.87 5.42
CA ARG A 69 1.96 18.50 4.00
C ARG A 69 3.26 18.70 3.21
N TRP A 70 3.95 19.82 3.42
CA TRP A 70 5.25 20.06 2.79
C TRP A 70 6.31 19.04 3.22
N ILE A 71 6.34 18.70 4.51
CA ILE A 71 7.22 17.67 5.09
C ILE A 71 6.91 16.30 4.49
N SER A 72 5.65 15.85 4.53
CA SER A 72 5.23 14.55 4.00
C SER A 72 5.39 14.46 2.48
N GLY A 73 5.42 15.59 1.77
CA GLY A 73 5.76 15.64 0.35
C GLY A 73 7.24 15.43 0.03
N ARG A 74 8.12 15.48 1.05
CA ARG A 74 9.59 15.37 0.90
C ARG A 74 10.11 14.03 1.40
N ARG A 75 11.24 13.59 0.84
CA ARG A 75 11.97 12.37 1.28
C ARG A 75 12.86 12.57 2.51
N GLY A 76 13.32 13.80 2.73
CA GLY A 76 14.20 14.11 3.84
C GLY A 76 13.48 13.87 5.16
N THR A 77 13.94 12.88 5.93
CA THR A 77 13.30 12.50 7.19
C THR A 77 13.56 13.51 8.32
N GLY A 78 14.47 14.47 8.12
CA GLY A 78 14.79 15.54 9.06
C GLY A 78 15.03 16.89 8.38
N PHE A 79 15.41 17.88 9.19
CA PHE A 79 15.71 19.25 8.79
C PHE A 79 17.21 19.51 8.55
N ASP A 80 18.02 18.45 8.48
CA ASP A 80 19.45 18.52 8.18
C ASP A 80 19.72 19.00 6.74
N ARG A 81 18.69 18.95 5.90
CA ARG A 81 18.60 19.57 4.57
C ARG A 81 17.16 19.95 4.27
N LEU A 82 16.90 21.21 3.89
CA LEU A 82 15.55 21.71 3.59
C LEU A 82 15.10 21.47 2.15
N PHE A 83 16.03 21.35 1.21
CA PHE A 83 15.73 21.15 -0.21
C PHE A 83 16.56 20.00 -0.77
N SER A 84 15.91 19.00 -1.39
CA SER A 84 16.57 17.86 -2.01
C SER A 84 17.45 18.28 -3.19
N ALA A 85 18.43 17.44 -3.56
CA ALA A 85 19.35 17.73 -4.67
C ALA A 85 18.70 17.73 -6.07
N GLY A 86 17.43 17.35 -6.20
CA GLY A 86 16.72 17.18 -7.47
C GLY A 86 15.33 17.82 -7.55
N GLY A 87 14.98 18.72 -6.63
CA GLY A 87 13.68 19.40 -6.65
C GLY A 87 13.58 20.39 -7.81
N SER A 88 12.76 20.05 -8.81
CA SER A 88 12.09 20.90 -9.83
C SER A 88 12.49 22.38 -9.93
N LEU A 89 13.77 22.65 -10.17
CA LEU A 89 14.22 23.92 -10.71
C LEU A 89 15.22 23.58 -11.80
N SER A 90 14.80 23.85 -13.03
CA SER A 90 15.73 24.08 -14.14
C SER A 90 16.90 24.92 -13.63
N ALA A 91 18.10 24.34 -13.63
CA ALA A 91 19.37 25.03 -13.50
C ALA A 91 19.62 25.92 -12.25
N THR A 92 18.98 25.70 -11.10
CA THR A 92 19.46 26.36 -9.84
C THR A 92 20.46 25.49 -9.11
N ALA A 93 21.51 26.12 -8.57
CA ALA A 93 22.51 25.49 -7.71
C ALA A 93 21.87 24.69 -6.57
N SER A 94 22.53 23.61 -6.15
CA SER A 94 22.06 22.78 -5.04
C SER A 94 21.83 23.65 -3.79
N ARG A 95 20.57 23.68 -3.33
CA ARG A 95 20.19 24.35 -2.09
C ARG A 95 20.69 23.54 -0.89
N ARG A 96 21.47 24.19 -0.02
CA ARG A 96 22.20 23.58 1.12
C ARG A 96 21.69 24.06 2.47
N GLU A 97 20.61 24.85 2.47
CA GLU A 97 19.99 25.38 3.67
C GLU A 97 19.50 24.24 4.59
N ARG A 98 19.74 24.43 5.89
CA ARG A 98 19.32 23.52 6.96
C ARG A 98 18.78 24.31 8.15
N LEU A 99 18.05 23.62 9.02
CA LEU A 99 17.67 24.17 10.33
C LEU A 99 18.85 24.02 11.30
N SER A 100 19.19 25.06 12.05
CA SER A 100 20.13 24.94 13.18
C SER A 100 19.45 24.35 14.42
N ALA A 101 20.20 23.81 15.38
CA ALA A 101 19.63 23.31 16.63
C ALA A 101 18.86 24.39 17.41
N GLN A 102 19.38 25.64 17.44
CA GLN A 102 18.68 26.77 18.06
C GLN A 102 17.37 27.10 17.36
N GLN A 103 17.36 27.07 16.03
CA GLN A 103 16.14 27.23 15.25
C GLN A 103 15.15 26.08 15.49
N GLY A 104 15.66 24.85 15.65
CA GLY A 104 14.90 23.68 16.07
C GLY A 104 14.22 23.86 17.43
N THR A 105 14.89 24.45 18.42
CA THR A 105 14.30 24.78 19.72
C THR A 105 13.13 25.76 19.59
N CYS A 106 13.25 26.77 18.73
CA CYS A 106 12.17 27.74 18.52
C CYS A 106 10.98 27.11 17.78
N LEU A 107 11.23 26.27 16.77
CA LEU A 107 10.20 25.50 16.10
C LEU A 107 9.47 24.57 17.06
N LEU A 108 10.19 23.86 17.92
CA LEU A 108 9.62 23.03 18.97
C LEU A 108 8.71 23.83 19.91
N ALA A 109 9.13 25.04 20.31
CA ALA A 109 8.33 25.92 21.15
C ALA A 109 7.03 26.35 20.47
N GLN A 110 7.06 26.72 19.19
CA GLN A 110 5.87 27.04 18.39
C GLN A 110 4.91 25.84 18.35
N VAL A 111 5.43 24.64 18.06
CA VAL A 111 4.62 23.41 18.00
C VAL A 111 4.01 23.11 19.36
N ARG A 112 4.77 23.21 20.46
CA ARG A 112 4.24 23.04 21.83
C ARG A 112 3.10 24.00 22.15
N GLY A 113 3.23 25.27 21.76
CA GLY A 113 2.17 26.26 21.93
C GLY A 113 0.86 25.86 21.22
N ALA A 114 0.97 25.37 19.99
CA ALA A 114 -0.17 24.83 19.23
C ALA A 114 -0.74 23.56 19.87
N LEU A 115 0.10 22.59 20.25
CA LEU A 115 -0.33 21.34 20.87
C LEU A 115 -1.01 21.57 22.21
N GLY A 116 -0.51 22.48 23.03
CA GLY A 116 -1.13 22.87 24.30
C GLY A 116 -2.51 23.49 24.09
N ALA A 117 -2.66 24.38 23.11
CA ALA A 117 -3.95 24.99 22.79
C ALA A 117 -4.96 24.00 22.20
N ALA A 118 -4.47 22.99 21.47
CA ALA A 118 -5.26 21.95 20.84
C ALA A 118 -5.41 20.68 21.70
N ALA A 119 -4.94 20.66 22.95
CA ALA A 119 -4.81 19.43 23.71
C ALA A 119 -6.16 18.73 23.97
N VAL A 120 -6.11 17.42 24.20
CA VAL A 120 -7.30 16.63 24.53
C VAL A 120 -7.97 17.22 25.78
N GLY A 121 -9.28 17.46 25.71
CA GLY A 121 -10.05 18.06 26.80
C GLY A 121 -9.97 19.58 26.89
N GLU A 122 -9.12 20.25 26.11
CA GLU A 122 -9.06 21.72 26.10
C GLU A 122 -10.22 22.36 25.34
N ARG A 123 -10.41 23.67 25.56
CA ARG A 123 -11.51 24.45 24.96
C ARG A 123 -11.57 24.26 23.43
N ALA A 124 -10.44 24.38 22.73
CA ALA A 124 -10.41 24.22 21.29
C ALA A 124 -10.83 22.81 20.84
N ALA A 125 -10.42 21.77 21.57
CA ALA A 125 -10.77 20.38 21.27
C ALA A 125 -12.24 20.05 21.55
N ARG A 126 -12.91 20.81 22.43
CA ARG A 126 -14.37 20.69 22.66
C ARG A 126 -15.19 21.47 21.64
N GLU A 127 -14.73 22.66 21.24
CA GLU A 127 -15.43 23.53 20.30
C GLU A 127 -15.25 23.10 18.84
N ASP A 128 -14.04 22.68 18.46
CA ASP A 128 -13.69 22.16 17.13
C ASP A 128 -12.84 20.88 17.28
N PRO A 129 -13.47 19.73 17.59
CA PRO A 129 -12.74 18.49 17.83
C PRO A 129 -11.89 18.02 16.63
N LEU A 130 -12.35 18.29 15.40
CA LEU A 130 -11.64 17.89 14.19
C LEU A 130 -10.44 18.81 13.94
N GLY A 131 -10.63 20.13 13.99
CA GLY A 131 -9.54 21.09 13.79
C GLY A 131 -8.47 21.02 14.89
N ALA A 132 -8.85 20.68 16.13
CA ALA A 132 -7.88 20.41 17.19
C ALA A 132 -7.10 19.11 16.93
N ALA A 133 -7.77 18.02 16.51
CA ALA A 133 -7.09 16.78 16.14
C ALA A 133 -6.13 16.99 14.95
N GLN A 134 -6.56 17.77 13.95
CA GLN A 134 -5.75 18.16 12.80
C GLN A 134 -4.49 18.94 13.22
N THR A 135 -4.63 19.88 14.17
CA THR A 135 -3.49 20.62 14.74
C THR A 135 -2.51 19.68 15.44
N ARG A 136 -3.03 18.71 16.21
CA ARG A 136 -2.21 17.72 16.92
C ARG A 136 -1.48 16.78 15.96
N SER A 137 -2.15 16.32 14.90
CA SER A 137 -1.54 15.54 13.82
C SER A 137 -0.42 16.31 13.10
N ALA A 138 -0.69 17.56 12.71
CA ALA A 138 0.31 18.38 12.03
C ALA A 138 1.54 18.68 12.91
N GLY A 139 1.31 19.01 14.19
CA GLY A 139 2.38 19.18 15.17
C GLY A 139 3.20 17.91 15.36
N LEU A 140 2.54 16.76 15.48
CA LEU A 140 3.19 15.44 15.57
C LEU A 140 4.10 15.15 14.37
N THR A 141 3.70 15.48 13.14
CA THR A 141 4.54 15.36 11.94
C THR A 141 5.82 16.17 12.03
N VAL A 142 5.73 17.44 12.49
CA VAL A 142 6.89 18.32 12.66
C VAL A 142 7.83 17.78 13.74
N LEU A 143 7.29 17.34 14.88
CA LEU A 143 8.07 16.73 15.97
C LEU A 143 8.83 15.49 15.50
N ALA A 144 8.19 14.61 14.72
CA ALA A 144 8.82 13.41 14.19
C ALA A 144 10.05 13.72 13.32
N HIS A 145 10.05 14.85 12.60
CA HIS A 145 11.16 15.29 11.75
C HIS A 145 12.25 16.02 12.55
N LEU A 146 11.89 16.78 13.59
CA LEU A 146 12.86 17.28 14.57
C LEU A 146 13.63 16.13 15.21
N THR A 147 12.93 15.07 15.64
CA THR A 147 13.53 13.86 16.21
C THR A 147 14.47 13.16 15.22
N ALA A 148 14.05 12.95 13.97
CA ALA A 148 14.91 12.29 12.97
C ALA A 148 16.17 13.11 12.60
N THR A 149 16.14 14.44 12.76
CA THR A 149 17.28 15.30 12.43
C THR A 149 18.54 14.92 13.22
N ALA A 150 18.38 14.43 14.45
CA ALA A 150 19.49 13.97 15.29
C ALA A 150 20.28 12.79 14.70
N LEU A 151 19.72 12.03 13.76
CA LEU A 151 20.42 10.93 13.08
C LEU A 151 21.53 11.41 12.15
N ARG A 152 21.41 12.65 11.65
CA ARG A 152 22.34 13.25 10.69
C ARG A 152 23.08 14.45 11.26
N ASP A 153 22.52 15.11 12.28
CA ASP A 153 23.11 16.24 12.98
C ASP A 153 23.04 16.04 14.52
N PRO A 154 24.13 15.58 15.16
CA PRO A 154 24.16 15.35 16.61
C PRO A 154 23.83 16.57 17.47
N ALA A 155 23.98 17.80 16.94
CA ALA A 155 23.64 19.02 17.67
C ALA A 155 22.13 19.11 18.01
N PHE A 156 21.29 18.35 17.30
CA PHE A 156 19.86 18.25 17.57
C PHE A 156 19.51 17.34 18.75
N GLY A 157 20.47 16.65 19.40
CA GLY A 157 20.18 15.66 20.43
C GLY A 157 19.20 16.12 21.51
N ALA A 158 19.40 17.31 22.07
CA ALA A 158 18.50 17.87 23.09
C ALA A 158 17.09 18.20 22.53
N VAL A 159 17.03 18.80 21.34
CA VAL A 159 15.75 19.13 20.67
C VAL A 159 14.98 17.86 20.31
N ALA A 160 15.68 16.83 19.85
CA ALA A 160 15.10 15.54 19.48
C ALA A 160 14.56 14.78 20.70
N GLU A 161 15.27 14.80 21.83
CA GLU A 161 14.80 14.21 23.08
C GLU A 161 13.52 14.89 23.57
N GLU A 162 13.51 16.22 23.56
CA GLU A 162 12.33 17.00 23.93
C GLU A 162 11.15 16.80 22.97
N ALA A 163 11.41 16.73 21.66
CA ALA A 163 10.39 16.47 20.65
C ALA A 163 9.79 15.06 20.82
N ALA A 164 10.61 14.03 21.03
CA ALA A 164 10.15 12.68 21.31
C ALA A 164 9.30 12.62 22.59
N GLN A 165 9.66 13.37 23.63
CA GLN A 165 8.86 13.47 24.85
C GLN A 165 7.48 14.10 24.61
N GLU A 166 7.37 15.11 23.75
CA GLU A 166 6.08 15.68 23.34
C GLU A 166 5.23 14.65 22.58
N MET A 167 5.84 13.90 21.65
CA MET A 167 5.15 12.86 20.90
C MET A 167 4.58 11.77 21.82
N LEU A 168 5.36 11.34 22.83
CA LEU A 168 4.91 10.38 23.85
C LEU A 168 3.77 10.93 24.69
N ARG A 169 3.86 12.20 25.14
CA ARG A 169 2.78 12.85 25.88
C ARG A 169 1.49 12.93 25.06
N LEU A 170 1.59 13.24 23.77
CA LEU A 170 0.46 13.21 22.86
C LEU A 170 -0.13 11.80 22.75
N ALA A 171 0.69 10.77 22.52
CA ALA A 171 0.23 9.38 22.41
C ALA A 171 -0.54 8.91 23.67
N HIS A 172 -0.08 9.29 24.87
CA HIS A 172 -0.78 8.98 26.13
C HIS A 172 -2.06 9.79 26.35
N ALA A 173 -2.13 11.01 25.83
CA ALA A 173 -3.32 11.85 25.95
C ALA A 173 -4.44 11.42 24.99
N GLU A 174 -4.11 10.77 23.88
CA GLU A 174 -5.06 10.32 22.84
C GLU A 174 -5.79 9.01 23.20
N GLN A 175 -6.20 8.86 24.45
CA GLN A 175 -7.02 7.75 24.94
C GLN A 175 -7.98 8.24 26.04
N ASP A 176 -9.03 7.45 26.29
CA ASP A 176 -9.94 7.62 27.43
C ASP A 176 -10.60 9.01 27.58
N HIS A 177 -10.84 9.73 26.47
CA HIS A 177 -11.51 11.03 26.44
C HIS A 177 -12.34 11.24 25.16
N GLU A 178 -13.44 11.99 25.23
CA GLU A 178 -14.36 12.20 24.09
C GLU A 178 -13.73 12.96 22.89
N THR A 179 -12.79 13.86 23.19
CA THR A 179 -12.05 14.64 22.18
C THR A 179 -10.74 13.96 21.74
N ALA A 180 -10.45 12.77 22.28
CA ALA A 180 -9.31 11.97 21.85
C ALA A 180 -9.62 11.25 20.51
N ARG A 181 -8.57 10.82 19.83
CA ARG A 181 -8.59 10.16 18.52
C ARG A 181 -7.67 8.94 18.56
N PRO A 182 -8.24 7.72 18.65
CA PRO A 182 -7.45 6.48 18.63
C PRO A 182 -6.53 6.35 17.41
N ALA A 183 -6.96 6.84 16.25
CA ALA A 183 -6.14 6.88 15.03
C ALA A 183 -4.89 7.76 15.21
N LEU A 184 -5.00 8.90 15.90
CA LEU A 184 -3.87 9.78 16.17
C LEU A 184 -2.91 9.18 17.20
N ARG A 185 -3.41 8.44 18.19
CA ARG A 185 -2.58 7.63 19.09
C ARG A 185 -1.77 6.59 18.31
N ALA A 186 -2.43 5.84 17.44
CA ALA A 186 -1.78 4.82 16.62
C ALA A 186 -0.68 5.45 15.74
N HIS A 187 -1.00 6.56 15.07
CA HIS A 187 -0.05 7.31 14.24
C HIS A 187 1.16 7.81 15.03
N ALA A 188 0.94 8.38 16.22
CA ALA A 188 2.03 8.85 17.08
C ALA A 188 3.01 7.74 17.46
N VAL A 189 2.48 6.56 17.82
CA VAL A 189 3.31 5.40 18.16
C VAL A 189 4.07 4.89 16.93
N HIS A 190 3.42 4.84 15.76
CA HIS A 190 4.07 4.46 14.52
C HIS A 190 5.23 5.38 14.16
N LEU A 191 5.02 6.70 14.17
CA LEU A 191 6.09 7.67 13.92
C LEU A 191 7.23 7.53 14.94
N LEU A 192 6.93 7.33 16.22
CA LEU A 192 7.94 7.06 17.25
C LEU A 192 8.75 5.77 16.96
N GLN A 193 8.10 4.70 16.51
CA GLN A 193 8.78 3.47 16.09
C GLN A 193 9.72 3.72 14.90
N LEU A 194 9.26 4.45 13.87
CA LEU A 194 10.09 4.80 12.72
C LEU A 194 11.30 5.64 13.11
N ARG A 195 11.20 6.42 14.21
CA ARG A 195 12.28 7.26 14.74
C ARG A 195 13.10 6.58 15.83
N ALA A 196 12.87 5.29 16.11
CA ALA A 196 13.57 4.55 17.18
C ALA A 196 15.11 4.70 17.19
N PRO A 197 15.82 4.77 16.05
CA PRO A 197 17.27 5.00 16.05
C PRO A 197 17.70 6.34 16.65
N ALA A 198 16.82 7.35 16.64
CA ALA A 198 17.06 8.70 17.17
C ALA A 198 16.66 8.86 18.64
N LEU A 199 15.93 7.88 19.20
CA LEU A 199 15.38 7.95 20.54
C LEU A 199 16.43 7.63 21.62
N THR A 200 16.19 8.11 22.83
CA THR A 200 16.91 7.63 24.01
C THR A 200 16.53 6.18 24.32
N ARG A 201 17.30 5.49 25.19
CA ARG A 201 16.94 4.13 25.62
C ARG A 201 15.58 4.10 26.33
N ALA A 202 15.34 5.05 27.22
CA ALA A 202 14.09 5.15 27.98
C ALA A 202 12.89 5.33 27.04
N HIS A 203 12.98 6.25 26.07
CA HIS A 203 11.93 6.43 25.07
C HIS A 203 11.71 5.18 24.22
N ARG A 204 12.76 4.46 23.80
CA ARG A 204 12.60 3.20 23.06
C ARG A 204 11.83 2.14 23.86
N GLU A 205 12.14 1.98 25.15
CA GLU A 205 11.47 1.02 26.02
C GLU A 205 9.98 1.37 26.18
N GLU A 206 9.66 2.66 26.33
CA GLU A 206 8.29 3.15 26.43
C GLU A 206 7.50 2.97 25.12
N VAL A 207 8.11 3.31 23.97
CA VAL A 207 7.51 3.09 22.65
C VAL A 207 7.23 1.61 22.42
N GLN A 208 8.16 0.72 22.76
CA GLN A 208 7.93 -0.72 22.68
C GLN A 208 6.75 -1.18 23.53
N ALA A 209 6.54 -0.58 24.71
CA ALA A 209 5.36 -0.85 25.53
C ALA A 209 4.06 -0.35 24.87
N LEU A 210 4.07 0.86 24.30
CA LEU A 210 2.91 1.42 23.59
C LEU A 210 2.51 0.58 22.37
N VAL A 211 3.48 0.08 21.62
CA VAL A 211 3.27 -0.81 20.46
C VAL A 211 2.59 -2.10 20.88
N ARG A 212 3.08 -2.72 21.96
CA ARG A 212 2.43 -3.90 22.55
C ARG A 212 1.01 -3.60 23.02
N GLY A 213 0.71 -2.35 23.40
CA GLY A 213 -0.63 -1.91 23.77
C GLY A 213 -1.54 -1.51 22.60
N LEU A 214 -1.00 -1.32 21.38
CA LEU A 214 -1.79 -1.09 20.16
C LEU A 214 -2.18 -2.38 19.46
N LEU A 215 -1.28 -3.38 19.49
CA LEU A 215 -1.55 -4.69 18.94
C LEU A 215 -2.26 -5.53 19.98
N ARG A 216 -3.35 -6.17 19.59
CA ARG A 216 -3.92 -7.21 20.43
C ARG A 216 -2.87 -8.31 20.57
N GLU A 217 -2.34 -8.54 21.77
CA GLU A 217 -1.26 -9.52 21.99
C GLU A 217 -1.75 -10.96 21.79
N ALA A 218 -3.04 -11.18 22.05
CA ALA A 218 -3.73 -12.46 21.92
C ALA A 218 -5.20 -12.23 21.55
N PRO A 219 -5.89 -13.20 20.92
CA PRO A 219 -7.34 -13.16 20.78
C PRO A 219 -8.04 -12.81 22.11
N PRO A 220 -9.19 -12.11 22.08
CA PRO A 220 -9.87 -11.63 23.30
C PRO A 220 -10.60 -12.78 24.00
N TYR A 221 -9.86 -13.73 24.57
CA TYR A 221 -10.41 -14.97 25.16
C TYR A 221 -11.47 -14.71 26.24
N ALA A 222 -11.36 -13.61 26.98
CA ALA A 222 -12.34 -13.20 27.98
C ALA A 222 -13.71 -12.89 27.38
N GLU A 223 -13.76 -12.43 26.12
CA GLU A 223 -14.99 -12.13 25.38
C GLU A 223 -15.53 -13.37 24.65
N LEU A 224 -14.67 -14.36 24.37
CA LEU A 224 -14.99 -15.59 23.62
C LEU A 224 -15.51 -16.72 24.52
N THR A 225 -16.58 -16.44 25.27
CA THR A 225 -17.10 -17.35 26.32
C THR A 225 -17.98 -18.49 25.78
N GLY A 226 -18.63 -18.30 24.63
CA GLY A 226 -19.53 -19.28 23.99
C GLY A 226 -18.85 -20.26 23.03
N PRO A 227 -19.63 -21.08 22.30
CA PRO A 227 -19.11 -21.94 21.24
C PRO A 227 -18.31 -21.17 20.21
N TRP A 228 -17.19 -21.73 19.76
CA TRP A 228 -16.45 -21.18 18.64
C TRP A 228 -16.98 -21.79 17.34
N ASN A 229 -17.88 -21.08 16.67
CA ASN A 229 -18.33 -21.46 15.34
C ASN A 229 -17.44 -20.76 14.31
N VAL A 230 -16.78 -21.54 13.46
CA VAL A 230 -15.93 -21.03 12.37
C VAL A 230 -16.51 -21.50 11.04
N ALA A 231 -16.63 -20.61 10.07
CA ALA A 231 -16.98 -20.98 8.71
C ALA A 231 -15.73 -21.42 7.94
N MET A 232 -15.80 -22.56 7.24
CA MET A 232 -14.78 -22.99 6.27
C MET A 232 -15.36 -22.81 4.87
N CYS A 233 -14.92 -21.75 4.21
CA CYS A 233 -15.38 -21.29 2.91
C CYS A 233 -14.35 -21.64 1.85
N SER A 234 -14.36 -22.90 1.40
CA SER A 234 -13.39 -23.39 0.43
C SER A 234 -13.98 -23.45 -0.98
N ALA A 235 -13.14 -23.30 -2.00
CA ALA A 235 -13.57 -23.52 -3.38
C ALA A 235 -14.00 -24.98 -3.60
N GLY A 236 -14.83 -25.22 -4.61
CA GLY A 236 -15.42 -26.53 -4.88
C GLY A 236 -14.42 -27.68 -5.05
N GLU A 237 -13.22 -27.38 -5.55
CA GLU A 237 -12.13 -28.35 -5.72
C GLU A 237 -11.43 -28.76 -4.40
N PHE A 238 -11.56 -27.95 -3.35
CA PHE A 238 -10.96 -28.19 -2.03
C PHE A 238 -11.97 -28.83 -1.07
N ILE A 239 -13.22 -28.32 -1.07
CA ILE A 239 -14.17 -28.51 0.03
C ILE A 239 -14.45 -29.98 0.36
N VAL A 240 -14.58 -30.85 -0.65
CA VAL A 240 -14.88 -32.28 -0.44
C VAL A 240 -13.72 -33.00 0.24
N GLY A 241 -12.50 -32.76 -0.25
CA GLY A 241 -11.29 -33.34 0.32
C GLY A 241 -11.03 -32.84 1.74
N GLU A 242 -11.19 -31.54 1.97
CA GLU A 242 -11.00 -30.93 3.29
C GLU A 242 -12.02 -31.40 4.33
N GLN A 243 -13.29 -31.59 3.93
CA GLN A 243 -14.29 -32.22 4.80
C GLN A 243 -13.90 -33.64 5.22
N ARG A 244 -13.29 -34.42 4.30
CA ARG A 244 -12.77 -35.76 4.63
C ARG A 244 -11.57 -35.67 5.56
N LEU A 245 -10.67 -34.71 5.35
CA LEU A 245 -9.50 -34.48 6.20
C LEU A 245 -9.88 -34.08 7.63
N LEU A 246 -10.91 -33.23 7.80
CA LEU A 246 -11.43 -32.89 9.12
C LEU A 246 -11.80 -34.14 9.92
N VAL A 247 -12.51 -35.08 9.30
CA VAL A 247 -12.96 -36.30 9.97
C VAL A 247 -11.82 -37.32 10.15
N ARG A 248 -11.11 -37.65 9.06
CA ARG A 248 -10.15 -38.76 9.03
C ARG A 248 -8.82 -38.42 9.70
N SER A 249 -8.32 -37.20 9.47
CA SER A 249 -6.99 -36.78 9.91
C SER A 249 -7.06 -35.96 11.19
N ALA A 250 -8.03 -35.04 11.29
CA ALA A 250 -8.14 -34.14 12.43
C ALA A 250 -9.12 -34.63 13.52
N GLY A 251 -9.82 -35.75 13.30
CA GLY A 251 -10.69 -36.39 14.30
C GLY A 251 -11.99 -35.64 14.61
N PHE A 252 -12.43 -34.73 13.74
CA PHE A 252 -13.70 -34.04 13.89
C PHE A 252 -14.87 -35.00 13.66
N ARG A 253 -16.00 -34.73 14.33
CA ARG A 253 -17.24 -35.48 14.16
C ARG A 253 -18.27 -34.63 13.44
N GLU A 254 -18.84 -35.14 12.35
CA GLU A 254 -19.99 -34.49 11.71
C GLU A 254 -21.20 -34.49 12.65
N ILE A 255 -21.88 -33.35 12.73
CA ILE A 255 -23.05 -33.13 13.59
C ILE A 255 -24.20 -32.50 12.78
N PRO A 256 -25.46 -32.66 13.23
CA PRO A 256 -26.56 -31.85 12.71
C PRO A 256 -26.27 -30.35 12.89
N LEU A 257 -26.84 -29.51 12.02
CA LEU A 257 -26.74 -28.06 12.16
C LEU A 257 -27.33 -27.64 13.52
N PRO A 258 -26.57 -26.97 14.39
CA PRO A 258 -27.08 -26.49 15.67
C PRO A 258 -28.24 -25.51 15.51
N ASP A 259 -29.10 -25.43 16.51
CA ASP A 259 -30.19 -24.46 16.55
C ASP A 259 -29.65 -23.02 16.43
N GLY A 260 -30.37 -22.19 15.69
CA GLY A 260 -29.95 -20.80 15.41
C GLY A 260 -28.84 -20.66 14.38
N THR A 261 -28.42 -21.74 13.70
CA THR A 261 -27.51 -21.65 12.55
C THR A 261 -28.14 -20.76 11.47
N PRO A 262 -27.48 -19.67 11.03
CA PRO A 262 -27.99 -18.81 9.99
C PRO A 262 -28.08 -19.55 8.65
N ALA A 263 -28.99 -19.11 7.78
CA ALA A 263 -29.05 -19.64 6.43
C ALA A 263 -27.74 -19.36 5.68
N PRO A 264 -27.26 -20.31 4.86
CA PRO A 264 -26.07 -20.08 4.04
C PRO A 264 -26.33 -18.90 3.08
N PRO A 265 -25.29 -18.14 2.73
CA PRO A 265 -25.43 -16.88 1.99
C PRO A 265 -26.01 -17.02 0.58
N THR A 266 -25.99 -18.22 0.01
CA THR A 266 -26.59 -18.50 -1.29
C THR A 266 -27.50 -19.72 -1.21
N HIS A 267 -28.59 -19.70 -1.99
CA HIS A 267 -29.53 -20.82 -2.08
C HIS A 267 -28.91 -22.12 -2.62
N ARG A 268 -27.69 -22.05 -3.18
CA ARG A 268 -26.94 -23.20 -3.70
C ARG A 268 -25.92 -23.76 -2.70
N ALA A 269 -25.59 -23.00 -1.67
CA ALA A 269 -24.70 -23.45 -0.62
C ALA A 269 -25.49 -24.16 0.48
N GLN A 270 -24.89 -25.17 1.09
CA GLN A 270 -25.39 -25.82 2.29
C GLN A 270 -24.22 -25.99 3.26
N TYR A 271 -24.45 -25.72 4.54
CA TYR A 271 -23.47 -25.98 5.56
C TYR A 271 -23.46 -27.47 5.93
N ARG A 272 -22.26 -28.01 6.12
CA ARG A 272 -22.02 -29.23 6.89
C ARG A 272 -21.27 -28.84 8.16
N ALA A 273 -21.77 -29.25 9.32
CA ALA A 273 -21.20 -28.88 10.60
C ALA A 273 -20.36 -30.03 11.17
N TYR A 274 -19.20 -29.67 11.70
CA TYR A 274 -18.24 -30.59 12.30
C TYR A 274 -17.84 -30.08 13.67
N GLU A 275 -17.91 -30.93 14.70
CA GLU A 275 -17.45 -30.61 16.04
C GLU A 275 -16.02 -31.13 16.24
N ALA A 276 -15.15 -30.27 16.78
CA ALA A 276 -13.76 -30.59 17.07
C ALA A 276 -13.65 -31.63 18.19
N PRO A 277 -12.57 -32.42 18.22
CA PRO A 277 -12.29 -33.35 19.32
C PRO A 277 -11.84 -32.64 20.61
N PHE A 278 -11.74 -31.31 20.59
CA PHE A 278 -11.34 -30.48 21.71
C PHE A 278 -12.35 -29.35 21.98
N ARG A 279 -12.18 -28.70 23.13
CA ARG A 279 -13.06 -27.62 23.62
C ARG A 279 -12.31 -26.30 23.69
N THR A 280 -13.06 -25.19 23.78
CA THR A 280 -12.52 -23.86 24.07
C THR A 280 -11.88 -23.83 25.47
N PRO A 281 -11.11 -22.78 25.83
CA PRO A 281 -10.63 -22.57 27.19
C PRO A 281 -11.78 -22.53 28.23
N SER A 282 -12.96 -22.06 27.84
CA SER A 282 -14.17 -22.03 28.67
C SER A 282 -14.93 -23.37 28.73
N GLY A 283 -14.46 -24.40 28.02
CA GLY A 283 -15.10 -25.72 27.95
C GLY A 283 -16.24 -25.82 26.91
N ALA A 284 -16.50 -24.77 26.14
CA ALA A 284 -17.51 -24.75 25.09
C ALA A 284 -17.07 -25.56 23.85
N PRO A 285 -18.00 -25.97 22.98
CA PRO A 285 -17.66 -26.68 21.74
C PRO A 285 -16.98 -25.76 20.71
N VAL A 286 -16.02 -26.30 19.96
CA VAL A 286 -15.46 -25.70 18.75
C VAL A 286 -16.07 -26.41 17.55
N ARG A 287 -16.59 -25.65 16.58
CA ARG A 287 -17.35 -26.18 15.44
C ARG A 287 -16.92 -25.52 14.13
N ILE A 288 -16.78 -26.32 13.08
CA ILE A 288 -16.51 -25.87 11.71
C ILE A 288 -17.75 -26.07 10.86
N PHE A 289 -18.20 -25.00 10.19
CA PHE A 289 -19.29 -24.98 9.24
C PHE A 289 -18.72 -24.89 7.83
N ALA A 290 -18.59 -26.03 7.19
CA ALA A 290 -18.00 -26.15 5.87
C ALA A 290 -19.04 -25.90 4.78
N ARG A 291 -18.71 -25.03 3.81
CA ARG A 291 -19.48 -24.88 2.58
C ARG A 291 -18.56 -24.60 1.40
N ALA A 292 -19.04 -24.94 0.21
CA ALA A 292 -18.45 -24.41 -1.01
C ALA A 292 -18.68 -22.89 -1.04
N ALA A 293 -17.62 -22.14 -1.37
CA ALA A 293 -17.68 -20.70 -1.51
C ALA A 293 -17.30 -20.25 -2.91
N LEU A 294 -17.92 -19.16 -3.33
CA LEU A 294 -17.52 -18.40 -4.49
C LEU A 294 -16.92 -17.08 -4.03
N PRO A 295 -16.07 -16.44 -4.84
CA PRO A 295 -15.44 -15.18 -4.47
C PRO A 295 -16.42 -14.06 -4.10
N ARG A 296 -17.64 -14.07 -4.65
CA ARG A 296 -18.68 -13.09 -4.31
C ARG A 296 -19.36 -13.31 -2.95
N ASP A 297 -19.13 -14.45 -2.31
CA ASP A 297 -19.81 -14.82 -1.07
C ASP A 297 -18.86 -15.30 0.04
N GLU A 298 -17.55 -15.41 -0.21
CA GLU A 298 -16.58 -15.98 0.75
C GLU A 298 -16.40 -15.17 2.05
N HIS A 299 -16.83 -13.91 2.08
CA HIS A 299 -16.70 -13.03 3.25
C HIS A 299 -18.00 -12.81 4.03
N LEU A 300 -19.14 -13.35 3.60
CA LEU A 300 -20.45 -12.96 4.15
C LEU A 300 -20.60 -13.35 5.63
N GLU A 301 -19.95 -14.42 6.08
CA GLU A 301 -19.95 -14.84 7.49
C GLU A 301 -19.24 -13.85 8.43
N MET A 302 -18.37 -12.98 7.90
CA MET A 302 -17.78 -11.89 8.69
C MET A 302 -18.84 -10.91 9.22
N GLY A 303 -20.00 -10.84 8.58
CA GLY A 303 -21.14 -10.01 9.00
C GLY A 303 -22.14 -10.71 9.91
N SER A 304 -21.82 -11.88 10.45
CA SER A 304 -22.70 -12.62 11.36
C SER A 304 -22.08 -12.78 12.74
N ARG A 305 -22.81 -12.42 13.80
CA ARG A 305 -22.42 -12.73 15.19
C ARG A 305 -22.31 -14.23 15.48
N PHE A 306 -22.99 -15.09 14.71
CA PHE A 306 -22.96 -16.54 14.94
C PHE A 306 -21.57 -17.14 14.70
N PHE A 307 -20.85 -16.64 13.71
CA PHE A 307 -19.51 -17.09 13.36
C PHE A 307 -18.47 -16.20 14.03
N MET A 308 -17.52 -16.76 14.77
CA MET A 308 -16.41 -16.01 15.35
C MET A 308 -15.15 -16.08 14.48
N GLY A 309 -15.13 -16.98 13.49
CA GLY A 309 -13.99 -17.12 12.59
C GLY A 309 -14.36 -17.56 11.18
N LEU A 310 -13.41 -17.39 10.28
CA LEU A 310 -13.51 -17.73 8.86
C LEU A 310 -12.18 -18.28 8.34
N LEU A 311 -12.21 -19.45 7.72
CA LEU A 311 -11.15 -19.97 6.86
C LEU A 311 -11.58 -19.82 5.40
N ILE A 312 -10.75 -19.18 4.58
CA ILE A 312 -10.91 -19.14 3.13
C ILE A 312 -9.80 -20.00 2.53
N ASN A 313 -10.15 -21.02 1.74
CA ASN A 313 -9.17 -21.82 1.02
C ASN A 313 -9.55 -22.03 -0.44
N ARG A 314 -8.73 -21.52 -1.35
CA ARG A 314 -8.93 -21.69 -2.80
C ARG A 314 -7.67 -21.33 -3.59
N HIS A 315 -7.63 -21.76 -4.85
CA HIS A 315 -6.71 -21.17 -5.81
C HIS A 315 -6.97 -19.66 -5.94
N ALA A 316 -5.90 -18.87 -5.93
CA ALA A 316 -5.98 -17.48 -6.37
C ALA A 316 -6.18 -17.51 -7.90
N GLN A 317 -7.31 -17.01 -8.37
CA GLN A 317 -7.44 -16.71 -9.81
C GLN A 317 -7.07 -15.25 -9.97
N LEU A 318 -5.76 -15.07 -10.16
CA LEU A 318 -5.05 -13.80 -10.29
C LEU A 318 -5.72 -12.91 -11.34
N GLY A 319 -6.47 -11.92 -10.88
CA GLY A 319 -7.24 -11.00 -11.72
C GLY A 319 -8.69 -10.96 -11.29
N ALA A 320 -9.40 -12.08 -11.42
CA ALA A 320 -10.85 -12.05 -11.46
C ALA A 320 -11.55 -12.24 -10.11
N PHE A 321 -11.01 -13.10 -9.26
CA PHE A 321 -11.76 -13.63 -8.11
C PHE A 321 -11.34 -12.99 -6.79
N ASP A 322 -10.05 -12.87 -6.53
CA ASP A 322 -9.52 -12.25 -5.30
C ASP A 322 -9.94 -10.78 -5.17
N LEU A 323 -9.90 -10.08 -6.29
CA LEU A 323 -10.30 -8.69 -6.42
C LEU A 323 -11.84 -8.53 -6.36
N ARG A 324 -12.60 -9.50 -6.86
CA ARG A 324 -14.07 -9.51 -6.73
C ARG A 324 -14.50 -9.74 -5.28
N ALA A 325 -13.83 -10.61 -4.53
CA ALA A 325 -14.13 -10.83 -3.13
C ALA A 325 -13.99 -9.54 -2.30
N ALA A 326 -12.94 -8.77 -2.56
CA ALA A 326 -12.72 -7.47 -1.95
C ALA A 326 -13.78 -6.39 -2.30
N THR A 327 -14.66 -6.62 -3.28
CA THR A 327 -15.75 -5.68 -3.61
C THR A 327 -17.06 -5.96 -2.88
N VAL A 328 -17.16 -7.09 -2.19
CA VAL A 328 -18.38 -7.49 -1.49
C VAL A 328 -18.50 -6.67 -0.21
N ARG A 329 -19.51 -5.80 -0.13
CA ARG A 329 -19.72 -4.97 1.06
C ARG A 329 -20.33 -5.79 2.20
N VAL A 330 -19.52 -6.11 3.20
CA VAL A 330 -19.95 -6.78 4.44
C VAL A 330 -19.47 -5.95 5.62
N ARG A 331 -20.38 -5.60 6.52
CA ARG A 331 -20.01 -4.95 7.79
C ARG A 331 -19.65 -6.03 8.79
N GLN A 332 -18.47 -5.94 9.39
CA GLN A 332 -18.06 -6.84 10.47
C GLN A 332 -19.06 -6.81 11.64
N GLU A 333 -19.38 -7.97 12.21
CA GLU A 333 -20.16 -8.07 13.45
C GLU A 333 -19.43 -8.84 14.55
N GLY A 334 -18.98 -8.15 15.60
CA GLY A 334 -18.27 -8.75 16.73
C GLY A 334 -16.81 -9.12 16.41
N TYR A 335 -16.17 -9.84 17.33
CA TYR A 335 -14.81 -10.36 17.11
C TYR A 335 -14.79 -11.32 15.91
N LYS A 336 -13.72 -11.21 15.11
CA LYS A 336 -13.47 -12.09 13.97
C LYS A 336 -12.01 -12.53 13.92
N LEU A 337 -11.82 -13.84 13.78
CA LEU A 337 -10.57 -14.44 13.34
C LEU A 337 -10.70 -14.81 11.87
N MET A 338 -9.81 -14.34 11.00
CA MET A 338 -9.77 -14.78 9.61
C MET A 338 -8.45 -15.48 9.31
N MET A 339 -8.51 -16.60 8.60
CA MET A 339 -7.35 -17.18 7.94
C MET A 339 -7.58 -17.21 6.43
N ASN A 340 -6.79 -16.41 5.72
CA ASN A 340 -6.82 -16.30 4.27
C ASN A 340 -5.73 -17.19 3.65
N SER A 341 -6.12 -18.35 3.15
CA SER A 341 -5.26 -19.35 2.50
C SER A 341 -5.41 -19.26 0.98
N GLN A 342 -4.73 -18.29 0.37
CA GLN A 342 -4.80 -18.00 -1.07
C GLN A 342 -3.40 -17.87 -1.67
N CYS A 343 -3.22 -18.22 -2.95
CA CYS A 343 -1.92 -18.13 -3.65
C CYS A 343 -1.34 -16.71 -3.84
N ALA A 344 -1.99 -15.69 -3.27
CA ALA A 344 -1.53 -14.31 -3.21
C ALA A 344 -2.16 -13.59 -1.99
N GLY A 345 -2.27 -14.28 -0.84
CA GLY A 345 -2.99 -13.76 0.33
C GLY A 345 -2.52 -12.38 0.78
N LEU A 346 -1.20 -12.16 0.84
CA LEU A 346 -0.64 -10.84 1.15
C LEU A 346 -1.03 -9.76 0.13
N THR A 347 -1.19 -10.11 -1.14
CA THR A 347 -1.65 -9.17 -2.17
C THR A 347 -3.10 -8.73 -1.95
N THR A 348 -3.95 -9.51 -1.28
CA THR A 348 -5.34 -9.08 -0.97
C THR A 348 -5.53 -8.64 0.46
N ARG A 349 -4.55 -8.88 1.33
CA ARG A 349 -4.61 -8.49 2.74
C ARG A 349 -4.97 -7.01 2.92
N PHE A 350 -4.36 -6.10 2.15
CA PHE A 350 -4.66 -4.67 2.25
C PHE A 350 -6.14 -4.35 2.04
N ALA A 351 -6.82 -5.09 1.15
CA ALA A 351 -8.24 -4.89 0.89
C ALA A 351 -9.10 -5.54 1.99
N ILE A 352 -8.70 -6.71 2.46
CA ILE A 352 -9.42 -7.46 3.51
C ILE A 352 -9.30 -6.77 4.87
N SER A 353 -8.11 -6.26 5.25
CA SER A 353 -7.93 -5.51 6.50
C SER A 353 -8.75 -4.23 6.51
N ARG A 354 -8.93 -3.58 5.36
CA ARG A 354 -9.84 -2.43 5.22
C ARG A 354 -11.31 -2.81 5.37
N MET A 355 -11.72 -3.98 4.88
CA MET A 355 -13.10 -4.47 5.05
C MET A 355 -13.40 -4.88 6.50
N PHE A 356 -12.39 -5.42 7.19
CA PHE A 356 -12.52 -6.01 8.52
C PHE A 356 -11.41 -5.49 9.46
N PRO A 357 -11.44 -4.19 9.81
CA PRO A 357 -10.35 -3.53 10.54
C PRO A 357 -10.12 -4.09 11.95
N ASP A 358 -11.15 -4.63 12.57
CA ASP A 358 -11.09 -5.17 13.93
C ASP A 358 -10.82 -6.69 13.97
N ALA A 359 -10.62 -7.32 12.80
CA ALA A 359 -10.41 -8.75 12.68
C ALA A 359 -8.94 -9.14 12.86
N ASP A 360 -8.71 -10.24 13.58
CA ASP A 360 -7.40 -10.87 13.66
C ASP A 360 -7.18 -11.71 12.40
N ILE A 361 -6.50 -11.11 11.41
CA ILE A 361 -6.29 -11.72 10.09
C ILE A 361 -4.91 -12.40 10.03
N TYR A 362 -4.91 -13.70 9.76
CA TYR A 362 -3.78 -14.47 9.27
C TYR A 362 -3.88 -14.57 7.76
N SER A 363 -2.84 -14.16 7.05
CA SER A 363 -2.82 -14.23 5.60
C SER A 363 -1.62 -15.00 5.12
N SER A 364 -1.82 -15.89 4.14
CA SER A 364 -0.73 -16.61 3.52
C SER A 364 0.27 -15.65 2.87
N TRP A 365 1.55 -15.96 3.07
CA TRP A 365 2.69 -15.29 2.46
C TRP A 365 2.73 -15.58 0.97
N ASP A 366 2.58 -16.86 0.60
CA ASP A 366 2.53 -17.38 -0.76
C ASP A 366 1.37 -18.40 -0.94
N SER A 367 1.27 -19.00 -2.12
CA SER A 367 0.68 -20.30 -2.44
C SER A 367 0.80 -21.31 -1.31
N THR A 368 -0.35 -21.62 -0.75
CA THR A 368 -0.50 -22.73 0.19
C THR A 368 -0.54 -24.04 -0.57
N TYR A 369 0.21 -25.02 -0.12
CA TYR A 369 0.35 -26.30 -0.80
C TYR A 369 -0.78 -27.27 -0.45
N PHE A 370 -1.10 -28.15 -1.40
CA PHE A 370 -2.02 -29.26 -1.20
C PHE A 370 -1.61 -30.44 -2.07
N ARG A 371 -2.15 -31.62 -1.77
CA ARG A 371 -2.00 -32.83 -2.61
C ARG A 371 -3.36 -33.34 -3.01
N LYS A 372 -3.42 -33.99 -4.17
CA LYS A 372 -4.60 -34.71 -4.65
C LYS A 372 -4.36 -36.22 -4.59
N ASP A 373 -5.40 -37.00 -4.34
CA ASP A 373 -5.38 -38.46 -4.50
C ASP A 373 -5.51 -38.89 -5.97
N ALA A 374 -5.58 -40.19 -6.22
CA ALA A 374 -5.69 -40.75 -7.56
C ALA A 374 -7.01 -40.36 -8.26
N GLU A 375 -8.04 -40.04 -7.46
CA GLU A 375 -9.36 -39.58 -7.90
C GLU A 375 -9.40 -38.06 -8.16
N GLY A 376 -8.29 -37.35 -7.90
CA GLY A 376 -8.17 -35.91 -8.11
C GLY A 376 -8.78 -35.06 -6.98
N GLU A 377 -9.18 -35.67 -5.87
CA GLU A 377 -9.68 -34.98 -4.68
C GLU A 377 -8.54 -34.59 -3.74
N VAL A 378 -8.70 -33.47 -3.00
CA VAL A 378 -7.67 -33.02 -2.05
C VAL A 378 -7.49 -34.04 -0.93
N SER A 379 -6.26 -34.54 -0.78
CA SER A 379 -5.86 -35.57 0.18
C SER A 379 -4.90 -35.07 1.27
N ALA A 380 -4.42 -33.84 1.15
CA ALA A 380 -3.69 -33.09 2.18
C ALA A 380 -3.74 -31.59 1.85
N SER A 381 -3.83 -30.71 2.86
CA SER A 381 -4.01 -29.26 2.69
C SER A 381 -3.22 -28.49 3.75
N GLU A 382 -2.17 -27.77 3.35
CA GLU A 382 -1.37 -26.93 4.25
C GLU A 382 -2.23 -25.83 4.90
N GLY A 383 -3.13 -25.23 4.13
CA GLY A 383 -4.05 -24.20 4.63
C GLY A 383 -4.90 -24.69 5.79
N LEU A 384 -5.43 -25.92 5.67
CA LEU A 384 -6.18 -26.57 6.74
C LEU A 384 -5.28 -26.92 7.94
N ASP A 385 -4.09 -27.49 7.69
CA ASP A 385 -3.14 -27.86 8.75
C ASP A 385 -2.75 -26.64 9.61
N CYS A 386 -2.36 -25.54 8.97
CA CYS A 386 -2.02 -24.30 9.66
C CYS A 386 -3.24 -23.68 10.34
N PHE A 387 -4.45 -23.79 9.79
CA PHE A 387 -5.67 -23.28 10.42
C PHE A 387 -6.02 -24.03 11.70
N LEU A 388 -5.87 -25.36 11.69
CA LEU A 388 -6.04 -26.17 12.89
C LEU A 388 -4.96 -25.82 13.94
N ALA A 389 -3.74 -25.48 13.52
CA ALA A 389 -2.70 -25.00 14.44
C ALA A 389 -3.07 -23.66 15.12
N VAL A 390 -3.78 -22.75 14.41
CA VAL A 390 -4.34 -21.53 15.01
C VAL A 390 -5.39 -21.87 16.06
N LEU A 391 -6.36 -22.75 15.74
CA LEU A 391 -7.39 -23.16 16.70
C LEU A 391 -6.81 -23.85 17.93
N GLU A 392 -5.77 -24.66 17.75
CA GLU A 392 -5.08 -25.32 18.86
C GLU A 392 -4.35 -24.30 19.75
N GLY A 393 -3.65 -23.32 19.18
CA GLY A 393 -3.04 -22.25 19.97
C GLY A 393 -4.08 -21.43 20.73
N MET A 394 -5.20 -21.10 20.08
CA MET A 394 -6.32 -20.42 20.72
C MET A 394 -6.91 -21.21 21.88
N ARG A 395 -7.07 -22.53 21.72
CA ARG A 395 -7.52 -23.42 22.80
C ARG A 395 -6.61 -23.35 24.03
N HIS A 396 -5.33 -23.09 23.85
CA HIS A 396 -4.37 -22.93 24.94
C HIS A 396 -4.29 -21.52 25.50
N GLY A 397 -5.10 -20.57 25.01
CA GLY A 397 -5.04 -19.18 25.45
C GLY A 397 -3.76 -18.47 25.02
N GLU A 398 -3.14 -18.90 23.91
CA GLU A 398 -1.85 -18.41 23.48
C GLU A 398 -1.89 -17.00 22.87
N THR A 399 -0.76 -16.32 22.94
CA THR A 399 -0.52 -15.07 22.21
C THR A 399 -0.40 -15.31 20.71
N HIS A 400 -0.61 -14.28 19.88
CA HIS A 400 -0.39 -14.39 18.43
C HIS A 400 1.05 -14.77 18.08
N ALA A 401 2.03 -14.37 18.90
CA ALA A 401 3.43 -14.77 18.72
C ALA A 401 3.62 -16.29 18.92
N GLN A 402 2.99 -16.87 19.95
CA GLN A 402 3.02 -18.31 20.20
C GLN A 402 2.25 -19.09 19.12
N ILE A 403 1.08 -18.58 18.69
CA ILE A 403 0.33 -19.13 17.56
C ILE A 403 1.17 -19.13 16.28
N THR A 404 1.93 -18.06 16.03
CA THR A 404 2.85 -17.96 14.87
C THR A 404 3.90 -19.07 14.88
N GLU A 405 4.44 -19.41 16.05
CA GLU A 405 5.40 -20.52 16.19
C GLU A 405 4.72 -21.89 15.97
N ARG A 406 3.44 -22.06 16.32
CA ARG A 406 2.67 -23.27 15.96
C ARG A 406 2.44 -23.37 14.47
N ILE A 407 2.07 -22.28 13.82
CA ILE A 407 1.93 -22.22 12.36
C ILE A 407 3.24 -22.61 11.71
N ARG A 408 4.38 -22.08 12.16
CA ARG A 408 5.70 -22.42 11.61
C ARG A 408 6.03 -23.92 11.70
N ARG A 409 5.50 -24.63 12.69
CA ARG A 409 5.68 -26.09 12.81
C ARG A 409 4.70 -26.88 11.93
N ALA A 410 3.54 -26.32 11.66
CA ALA A 410 2.49 -26.95 10.86
C ALA A 410 2.64 -26.67 9.35
N GLN A 411 3.26 -25.54 8.97
CA GLN A 411 3.47 -25.19 7.57
C GLN A 411 4.36 -26.23 6.89
N TRP A 412 4.14 -26.35 5.58
CA TRP A 412 4.91 -27.28 4.78
C TRP A 412 6.23 -26.65 4.37
N ARG A 413 7.11 -27.45 3.77
CA ARG A 413 8.44 -26.97 3.39
C ARG A 413 8.37 -26.10 2.15
N HIS A 414 8.80 -24.84 2.28
CA HIS A 414 8.85 -23.87 1.17
C HIS A 414 10.30 -23.56 0.78
N PRO A 415 10.57 -23.09 -0.46
CA PRO A 415 11.89 -22.60 -0.86
C PRO A 415 12.44 -21.51 0.07
N HIS A 416 11.56 -20.74 0.71
CA HIS A 416 11.87 -19.62 1.60
C HIS A 416 12.17 -20.01 3.06
N ASP A 417 12.11 -21.28 3.43
CA ASP A 417 12.39 -21.74 4.81
C ASP A 417 13.81 -21.39 5.30
N GLY A 418 14.73 -21.07 4.38
CA GLY A 418 16.08 -20.60 4.71
C GLY A 418 16.13 -19.15 5.19
N SER A 419 15.07 -18.36 5.03
CA SER A 419 15.00 -16.96 5.45
C SER A 419 14.68 -16.86 6.95
N PRO A 420 15.54 -16.19 7.75
CA PRO A 420 15.31 -16.03 9.18
C PRO A 420 13.95 -15.38 9.46
N GLY A 421 13.12 -16.05 10.26
CA GLY A 421 11.81 -15.54 10.66
C GLY A 421 10.66 -15.85 9.71
N PHE A 422 10.89 -16.57 8.60
CA PHE A 422 9.83 -16.98 7.69
C PHE A 422 8.70 -17.74 8.41
N VAL A 423 7.47 -17.41 8.02
CA VAL A 423 6.25 -18.12 8.40
C VAL A 423 5.27 -18.00 7.25
N GLN A 424 4.66 -19.12 6.85
CA GLN A 424 3.78 -19.16 5.69
C GLN A 424 2.51 -18.36 5.90
N PHE A 425 2.04 -18.18 7.14
CA PHE A 425 0.90 -17.33 7.45
C PHE A 425 1.30 -16.19 8.37
N VAL A 426 1.19 -14.98 7.85
CA VAL A 426 1.53 -13.75 8.58
C VAL A 426 0.35 -13.33 9.43
N GLY A 427 0.55 -13.33 10.74
CA GLY A 427 -0.46 -12.95 11.73
C GLY A 427 -0.60 -11.44 11.95
N PRO A 428 -1.61 -11.02 12.73
CA PRO A 428 -1.95 -9.61 12.98
C PRO A 428 -0.88 -8.85 13.78
N SER A 429 -0.07 -9.55 14.59
CA SER A 429 0.99 -8.93 15.40
C SER A 429 2.33 -8.77 14.66
N HIS A 430 2.40 -9.11 13.36
CA HIS A 430 3.66 -9.09 12.63
C HIS A 430 4.07 -7.65 12.26
N PRO A 431 5.26 -7.15 12.68
CA PRO A 431 5.65 -5.74 12.51
C PRO A 431 5.64 -5.23 11.06
N ARG A 432 5.95 -6.09 10.08
CA ARG A 432 5.91 -5.73 8.65
C ARG A 432 4.49 -5.58 8.09
N VAL A 433 3.47 -6.12 8.78
CA VAL A 433 2.07 -6.01 8.36
C VAL A 433 1.51 -4.65 8.74
N VAL A 434 1.70 -4.28 10.02
CA VAL A 434 1.24 -3.02 10.61
C VAL A 434 1.90 -1.82 9.92
N ALA A 435 3.19 -1.92 9.61
CA ALA A 435 3.94 -0.77 9.08
C ALA A 435 3.83 -0.57 7.55
N ARG A 436 3.47 -1.60 6.75
CA ARG A 436 3.51 -1.52 5.27
C ARG A 436 2.15 -1.47 4.58
N TYR A 437 1.08 -1.91 5.23
CA TYR A 437 -0.22 -2.10 4.57
C TYR A 437 -1.36 -1.27 5.16
N ASP A 438 -1.12 -0.64 6.31
CA ASP A 438 -2.07 0.31 6.86
C ASP A 438 -1.84 1.69 6.18
N ASP A 439 -2.96 2.31 5.81
CA ASP A 439 -3.12 3.66 5.26
C ASP A 439 -4.27 4.22 6.12
N VAL A 440 -3.91 4.60 7.36
CA VAL A 440 -4.87 4.78 8.46
C VAL A 440 -5.83 5.95 8.18
N ASN A 441 -5.37 6.99 7.49
CA ASN A 441 -6.22 8.10 7.04
C ASN A 441 -6.90 7.84 5.70
N GLN A 442 -6.43 6.93 4.83
CA GLN A 442 -7.01 6.68 3.50
C GLN A 442 -6.76 7.80 2.49
N ASP A 443 -5.58 8.42 2.52
CA ASP A 443 -5.16 9.44 1.55
C ASP A 443 -4.50 8.83 0.30
N GLY A 444 -4.35 7.50 0.29
CA GLY A 444 -3.71 6.77 -0.78
C GLY A 444 -2.19 6.75 -0.67
N ARG A 445 -1.61 7.06 0.50
CA ARG A 445 -0.18 6.85 0.83
C ARG A 445 -0.07 5.75 1.88
N ALA A 446 0.91 4.86 1.71
CA ALA A 446 1.18 3.87 2.74
C ALA A 446 1.79 4.54 4.00
N ASP A 447 1.34 4.14 5.20
CA ASP A 447 1.73 4.77 6.48
C ASP A 447 3.25 4.79 6.74
N CYS A 448 4.01 3.83 6.20
CA CYS A 448 5.47 3.83 6.28
C CYS A 448 6.12 5.05 5.60
N TYR A 449 5.40 5.71 4.69
CA TYR A 449 5.84 6.87 3.92
C TYR A 449 4.97 8.11 4.18
N ASP A 450 3.88 7.97 4.96
CA ASP A 450 3.06 9.10 5.38
C ASP A 450 3.49 9.64 6.74
N GLY A 451 3.95 10.90 6.74
CA GLY A 451 4.27 11.62 7.96
C GLY A 451 3.05 12.27 8.63
N PHE A 452 1.93 12.42 7.93
CA PHE A 452 0.83 13.31 8.31
C PHE A 452 -0.55 12.68 8.17
N LEU A 453 -1.16 12.34 9.31
CA LEU A 453 -2.53 11.85 9.37
C LEU A 453 -3.51 13.02 9.15
N ASP A 454 -3.87 13.29 7.90
CA ASP A 454 -4.83 14.33 7.52
C ASP A 454 -6.27 13.92 7.87
N PHE A 455 -6.95 14.70 8.71
CA PHE A 455 -8.35 14.48 9.09
C PHE A 455 -9.35 15.23 8.19
N ASP A 456 -8.87 16.07 7.28
CA ASP A 456 -9.68 16.87 6.35
C ASP A 456 -9.69 16.25 4.94
N LEU A 457 -9.68 14.92 4.87
CA LEU A 457 -9.80 14.20 3.61
C LEU A 457 -11.21 14.30 3.05
N ILE A 458 -11.29 14.39 1.72
CA ILE A 458 -12.52 14.47 0.97
C ILE A 458 -12.65 13.21 0.13
N GLU A 459 -13.71 12.45 0.41
CA GLU A 459 -14.04 11.27 -0.37
C GLU A 459 -14.45 11.66 -1.79
N ILE A 460 -13.68 11.21 -2.77
CA ILE A 460 -14.02 11.37 -4.19
C ILE A 460 -14.53 10.04 -4.73
N ALA A 461 -15.78 10.03 -5.21
CA ALA A 461 -16.42 8.88 -5.81
C ALA A 461 -15.87 8.59 -7.22
N GLU A 462 -15.93 7.33 -7.63
CA GLU A 462 -15.56 6.93 -9.00
C GLU A 462 -16.65 7.33 -10.02
N ASP A 463 -16.22 7.89 -11.14
CA ASP A 463 -17.01 8.13 -12.35
C ASP A 463 -16.31 7.41 -13.52
N VAL A 464 -16.79 6.20 -13.82
CA VAL A 464 -16.23 5.32 -14.84
C VAL A 464 -16.24 5.98 -16.22
N HIS A 465 -17.34 6.67 -16.56
CA HIS A 465 -17.54 7.23 -17.90
C HIS A 465 -16.64 8.43 -18.18
N ALA A 466 -16.32 9.21 -17.16
CA ALA A 466 -15.45 10.39 -17.27
C ALA A 466 -14.01 10.13 -16.83
N SER A 467 -13.54 8.87 -16.83
CA SER A 467 -12.27 8.49 -16.21
C SER A 467 -11.02 9.19 -16.81
N LEU A 468 -11.09 9.74 -18.02
CA LEU A 468 -9.99 10.51 -18.64
C LEU A 468 -10.29 12.01 -18.76
N GLU A 469 -11.45 12.48 -18.30
CA GLU A 469 -11.79 13.91 -18.31
C GLU A 469 -11.19 14.58 -17.08
N PRO A 470 -10.21 15.50 -17.21
CA PRO A 470 -9.61 16.17 -16.06
C PRO A 470 -10.63 17.10 -15.41
N ARG A 471 -10.84 16.96 -14.09
CA ARG A 471 -11.74 17.78 -13.29
C ARG A 471 -11.04 18.22 -12.01
N ASP A 472 -11.04 19.51 -11.70
CA ASP A 472 -10.51 19.99 -10.43
C ASP A 472 -11.33 19.36 -9.28
N PRO A 473 -10.72 18.58 -8.37
CA PRO A 473 -11.45 17.98 -7.25
C PRO A 473 -11.88 19.02 -6.20
N GLY A 474 -11.48 20.29 -6.33
CA GLY A 474 -11.80 21.39 -5.42
C GLY A 474 -11.01 21.35 -4.11
N VAL A 475 -10.07 20.41 -3.99
CA VAL A 475 -9.27 20.12 -2.79
C VAL A 475 -7.82 19.90 -3.19
N ARG A 476 -6.90 19.92 -2.21
CA ARG A 476 -5.49 19.60 -2.50
C ARG A 476 -5.32 18.13 -2.85
N ALA A 477 -4.24 17.81 -3.56
CA ALA A 477 -3.94 16.43 -3.92
C ALA A 477 -3.79 15.54 -2.68
N SER A 478 -3.15 16.03 -1.61
CA SER A 478 -3.04 15.33 -0.33
C SER A 478 -4.35 15.15 0.43
N GLN A 479 -5.44 15.77 -0.02
CA GLN A 479 -6.76 15.69 0.62
C GLN A 479 -7.72 14.74 -0.10
N VAL A 480 -7.29 14.11 -1.19
CA VAL A 480 -8.11 13.15 -1.92
C VAL A 480 -8.13 11.83 -1.15
N GLY A 481 -9.32 11.40 -0.71
CA GLY A 481 -9.51 10.14 0.01
C GLY A 481 -10.65 9.29 -0.54
N GLY A 482 -11.12 8.33 0.28
CA GLY A 482 -12.27 7.48 -0.03
C GLY A 482 -12.03 6.55 -1.24
N ALA A 483 -13.04 6.41 -2.10
CA ALA A 483 -12.98 5.49 -3.26
C ALA A 483 -11.81 5.80 -4.21
N ALA A 484 -11.43 7.07 -4.36
CA ALA A 484 -10.27 7.47 -5.16
C ALA A 484 -8.97 6.85 -4.63
N ALA A 485 -8.67 7.03 -3.34
CA ALA A 485 -7.48 6.49 -2.67
C ALA A 485 -7.48 4.96 -2.67
N LEU A 486 -8.63 4.33 -2.42
CA LEU A 486 -8.81 2.88 -2.54
C LEU A 486 -8.44 2.37 -3.94
N GLY A 487 -8.86 3.10 -4.98
CA GLY A 487 -8.53 2.78 -6.36
C GLY A 487 -7.03 2.94 -6.70
N LEU A 488 -6.30 3.80 -5.99
CA LEU A 488 -4.86 3.92 -6.17
C LEU A 488 -4.10 2.77 -5.48
N SER A 489 -4.49 2.40 -4.26
CA SER A 489 -3.94 1.21 -3.60
C SER A 489 -4.21 -0.07 -4.41
N TRP A 490 -5.37 -0.11 -5.06
CA TRP A 490 -5.71 -1.17 -6.01
C TRP A 490 -4.73 -1.22 -7.19
N ALA A 491 -4.39 -0.07 -7.78
CA ALA A 491 -3.42 0.02 -8.86
C ALA A 491 -2.04 -0.51 -8.43
N SER A 492 -1.55 -0.14 -7.24
CA SER A 492 -0.28 -0.67 -6.72
C SER A 492 -0.32 -2.19 -6.49
N GLY A 493 -1.42 -2.71 -5.95
CA GLY A 493 -1.62 -4.15 -5.78
C GLY A 493 -1.63 -4.90 -7.11
N CYS A 494 -2.28 -4.34 -8.14
CA CYS A 494 -2.28 -4.92 -9.50
C CYS A 494 -0.89 -4.92 -10.14
N LEU A 495 -0.10 -3.87 -9.92
CA LEU A 495 1.26 -3.76 -10.41
C LEU A 495 2.22 -4.78 -9.78
N ASN A 496 2.14 -4.93 -8.46
CA ASN A 496 2.85 -5.96 -7.72
C ASN A 496 2.57 -7.36 -8.27
N ARG A 497 1.30 -7.64 -8.57
CA ARG A 497 0.89 -8.90 -9.22
C ARG A 497 1.50 -9.03 -10.61
N ALA A 498 1.43 -7.99 -11.44
CA ALA A 498 1.97 -8.04 -12.79
C ALA A 498 3.48 -8.28 -12.81
N ALA A 499 4.22 -7.64 -11.90
CA ALA A 499 5.66 -7.81 -11.78
C ALA A 499 6.07 -9.19 -11.25
N GLN A 500 5.25 -9.77 -10.36
CA GLN A 500 5.49 -11.11 -9.81
C GLN A 500 5.24 -12.21 -10.84
N TYR A 501 4.11 -12.14 -11.55
CA TYR A 501 3.65 -13.25 -12.40
C TYR A 501 3.83 -13.02 -13.91
N GLY A 502 4.26 -11.84 -14.33
CA GLY A 502 4.58 -11.57 -15.73
C GLY A 502 6.03 -11.91 -16.07
N ALA A 503 6.25 -12.90 -16.95
CA ALA A 503 7.59 -13.22 -17.45
C ALA A 503 8.28 -12.04 -18.15
N LEU A 504 7.54 -11.10 -18.75
CA LEU A 504 8.13 -9.88 -19.30
C LEU A 504 8.80 -8.98 -18.25
N TRP A 505 8.41 -9.13 -16.99
CA TRP A 505 9.03 -8.39 -15.92
C TRP A 505 10.32 -9.05 -15.42
N GLU A 506 10.65 -10.30 -15.80
CA GLU A 506 11.67 -11.21 -15.17
C GLU A 506 13.02 -10.55 -14.84
N GLY A 507 13.47 -9.56 -15.62
CA GLY A 507 14.68 -8.82 -15.33
C GLY A 507 14.59 -7.76 -14.23
N LEU A 508 13.40 -7.45 -13.69
CA LEU A 508 13.22 -6.49 -12.61
C LEU A 508 13.81 -7.07 -11.29
N PRO A 509 14.75 -6.37 -10.64
CA PRO A 509 15.34 -6.82 -9.38
C PRO A 509 14.29 -7.05 -8.28
N GLY A 510 14.58 -7.99 -7.39
CA GLY A 510 13.76 -8.24 -6.20
C GLY A 510 12.51 -9.11 -6.43
N LYS A 511 12.46 -9.94 -7.47
CA LYS A 511 11.31 -10.83 -7.78
C LYS A 511 11.02 -11.97 -6.83
N SER A 512 11.56 -11.97 -5.61
CA SER A 512 11.04 -12.91 -4.65
C SER A 512 9.63 -12.46 -4.27
N GLU A 513 8.78 -13.43 -3.92
CA GLU A 513 7.46 -13.16 -3.32
C GLU A 513 7.57 -12.34 -2.01
N LEU A 514 8.80 -12.09 -1.52
CA LEU A 514 9.10 -11.29 -0.34
C LEU A 514 9.13 -9.78 -0.60
N PHE A 515 9.13 -9.35 -1.87
CA PHE A 515 9.30 -7.95 -2.23
C PHE A 515 8.21 -7.47 -3.19
N TYR A 516 7.32 -6.66 -2.62
CA TYR A 516 6.35 -5.86 -3.36
C TYR A 516 6.95 -4.46 -3.58
N PRO A 517 7.60 -4.20 -4.74
CA PRO A 517 8.19 -2.90 -4.99
C PRO A 517 7.14 -1.80 -5.04
N PHE A 518 5.93 -2.09 -5.53
CA PHE A 518 4.94 -1.07 -5.82
C PHE A 518 4.08 -0.76 -4.59
N GLN A 519 3.95 0.52 -4.28
CA GLN A 519 3.11 1.00 -3.18
C GLN A 519 2.36 2.25 -3.60
N SER A 520 1.20 2.49 -2.99
CA SER A 520 0.43 3.70 -3.23
C SER A 520 1.21 4.91 -2.72
N GLY A 521 1.48 5.89 -3.60
CA GLY A 521 2.23 7.12 -3.28
C GLY A 521 1.35 8.36 -3.11
N GLY A 522 0.03 8.20 -3.21
CA GLY A 522 -0.96 9.27 -3.12
C GLY A 522 -1.14 10.03 -4.43
N PHE A 523 -1.90 11.12 -4.35
CA PHE A 523 -2.17 11.98 -5.49
C PHE A 523 -1.17 13.12 -5.60
N TYR A 524 -1.01 13.63 -6.83
CA TYR A 524 -0.27 14.86 -7.13
C TYR A 524 -1.13 15.81 -7.98
N SER A 525 -0.64 17.01 -8.23
CA SER A 525 -1.26 17.96 -9.16
C SER A 525 -0.20 18.77 -9.89
N GLN A 526 -0.61 19.58 -10.85
CA GLN A 526 0.25 20.59 -11.46
C GLN A 526 0.80 21.61 -10.44
N ARG A 527 0.10 21.82 -9.32
CA ARG A 527 0.53 22.73 -8.24
C ARG A 527 1.48 22.06 -7.24
N GLU A 528 1.40 20.74 -7.16
CA GLU A 528 2.19 19.90 -6.26
C GLU A 528 2.71 18.69 -7.07
N PRO A 529 3.61 18.92 -8.05
CA PRO A 529 4.08 17.87 -8.95
C PRO A 529 4.97 16.86 -8.21
N PRO A 530 5.06 15.60 -8.68
CA PRO A 530 5.89 14.60 -8.03
C PRO A 530 7.38 14.92 -8.24
N GLU A 531 8.14 14.96 -7.14
CA GLU A 531 9.58 15.25 -7.14
C GLU A 531 10.43 13.98 -7.24
N ASP A 532 11.73 14.14 -7.52
CA ASP A 532 12.73 13.06 -7.52
C ASP A 532 12.33 11.85 -8.39
N VAL A 533 11.65 12.09 -9.52
CA VAL A 533 11.29 11.06 -10.50
C VAL A 533 12.42 10.94 -11.51
N PRO A 534 13.23 9.86 -11.48
CA PRO A 534 14.30 9.69 -12.45
C PRO A 534 13.72 9.57 -13.86
N ALA A 535 14.24 10.38 -14.78
CA ALA A 535 13.88 10.32 -16.20
C ALA A 535 14.61 9.18 -16.93
N GLY A 536 15.79 8.78 -16.45
CA GLY A 536 16.63 7.78 -17.11
C GLY A 536 16.95 8.18 -18.56
N THR A 537 16.78 7.25 -19.48
CA THR A 537 16.89 7.44 -20.94
C THR A 537 15.58 7.88 -21.61
N GLY A 538 14.50 8.06 -20.83
CA GLY A 538 13.20 8.48 -21.31
C GLY A 538 13.14 9.97 -21.66
N PRO A 539 12.10 10.40 -22.40
CA PRO A 539 11.90 11.81 -22.71
C PRO A 539 11.57 12.63 -21.47
N ALA A 540 11.90 13.92 -21.48
CA ALA A 540 11.51 14.84 -20.43
C ALA A 540 9.99 15.05 -20.46
N HIS A 541 9.34 14.92 -19.29
CA HIS A 541 7.91 15.11 -19.13
C HIS A 541 7.64 16.25 -18.14
N ASP A 542 6.61 17.04 -18.40
CA ASP A 542 5.99 17.87 -17.37
C ASP A 542 5.21 16.94 -16.43
N LEU A 543 5.89 16.49 -15.38
CA LEU A 543 5.37 15.52 -14.42
C LEU A 543 4.09 16.01 -13.74
N GLY A 544 3.92 17.33 -13.57
CA GLY A 544 2.73 17.92 -12.98
C GLY A 544 1.48 17.76 -13.83
N ARG A 545 1.62 17.47 -15.13
CA ARG A 545 0.51 17.27 -16.05
C ARG A 545 0.34 15.82 -16.49
N MET A 546 1.20 14.92 -16.08
CA MET A 546 1.01 13.50 -16.40
C MET A 546 -0.23 12.97 -15.67
N PRO A 547 -0.97 11.99 -16.22
CA PRO A 547 -2.13 11.40 -15.54
C PRO A 547 -1.73 10.41 -14.44
N ALA A 548 -0.63 9.69 -14.64
CA ALA A 548 -0.05 8.74 -13.69
C ALA A 548 1.48 8.80 -13.76
N VAL A 549 2.13 8.60 -12.62
CA VAL A 549 3.60 8.52 -12.53
C VAL A 549 3.93 7.41 -11.55
N VAL A 550 4.81 6.50 -11.95
CA VAL A 550 5.43 5.54 -11.04
C VAL A 550 6.83 6.02 -10.73
N ARG A 551 7.16 6.23 -9.47
CA ARG A 551 8.44 6.78 -9.04
C ARG A 551 9.30 5.67 -8.47
N TYR A 552 10.36 5.28 -9.19
CA TYR A 552 11.35 4.29 -8.72
C TYR A 552 12.44 4.95 -7.89
N LEU A 553 12.72 4.37 -6.72
CA LEU A 553 13.44 5.04 -5.65
C LEU A 553 14.51 4.13 -5.08
N PRO A 554 15.77 4.57 -5.00
CA PRO A 554 16.82 3.77 -4.39
C PRO A 554 16.48 3.44 -2.94
N ALA A 555 16.56 2.15 -2.61
CA ALA A 555 16.36 1.62 -1.26
C ALA A 555 17.35 0.47 -1.04
N PRO A 556 18.60 0.77 -0.61
CA PRO A 556 19.67 -0.22 -0.51
C PRO A 556 19.34 -1.42 0.40
N ASP A 557 18.52 -1.17 1.42
CA ASP A 557 18.09 -2.20 2.39
C ASP A 557 16.87 -3.00 1.90
N ALA A 558 16.25 -2.59 0.79
CA ALA A 558 15.17 -3.34 0.16
C ALA A 558 15.75 -4.41 -0.76
N GLU A 559 15.06 -5.55 -0.82
CA GLU A 559 15.38 -6.58 -1.80
C GLU A 559 15.16 -6.03 -3.21
N GLY A 560 16.14 -6.16 -4.10
CA GLY A 560 16.13 -5.49 -5.41
C GLY A 560 16.67 -4.05 -5.41
N GLY A 561 16.95 -3.45 -4.24
CA GLY A 561 17.65 -2.17 -4.13
C GLY A 561 16.80 -0.93 -4.42
N PHE A 562 15.46 -1.07 -4.54
CA PHE A 562 14.56 0.04 -4.78
C PHE A 562 13.20 -0.14 -4.08
N VAL A 563 12.36 0.90 -4.12
CA VAL A 563 10.90 0.84 -3.94
C VAL A 563 10.26 1.70 -5.03
N ALA A 564 9.03 1.41 -5.42
CA ALA A 564 8.31 2.08 -6.49
C ALA A 564 6.98 2.66 -5.97
N GLU A 565 6.81 3.97 -6.02
CA GLU A 565 5.58 4.63 -5.60
C GLU A 565 4.67 4.89 -6.80
N VAL A 566 3.41 4.47 -6.69
CA VAL A 566 2.37 4.62 -7.71
C VAL A 566 1.57 5.88 -7.39
N LEU A 567 1.72 6.89 -8.24
CA LEU A 567 1.15 8.23 -8.06
C LEU A 567 0.13 8.51 -9.16
N PHE A 568 -0.94 9.23 -8.81
CA PHE A 568 -2.00 9.58 -9.77
C PHE A 568 -2.35 11.06 -9.72
N HIS A 569 -2.72 11.63 -10.86
CA HIS A 569 -3.09 13.04 -10.91
C HIS A 569 -4.45 13.26 -10.24
N SER A 570 -4.53 14.21 -9.32
CA SER A 570 -5.72 14.56 -8.53
C SER A 570 -6.91 14.99 -9.39
N PHE A 571 -6.67 15.61 -10.56
CA PHE A 571 -7.74 15.94 -11.51
C PHE A 571 -8.39 14.71 -12.18
N LEU A 572 -7.81 13.51 -11.99
CA LEU A 572 -8.40 12.24 -12.36
C LEU A 572 -8.69 11.38 -11.12
N SER A 573 -8.83 11.99 -9.93
CA SER A 573 -9.16 11.28 -8.69
C SER A 573 -10.46 10.47 -8.81
N HIS A 574 -11.44 10.97 -9.57
CA HIS A 574 -12.69 10.28 -9.88
C HIS A 574 -12.54 9.13 -10.89
N ALA A 575 -11.40 8.93 -11.54
CA ALA A 575 -11.24 7.84 -12.50
C ALA A 575 -11.52 6.48 -11.85
N SER A 576 -12.09 5.54 -12.59
CA SER A 576 -12.25 4.17 -12.09
C SER A 576 -10.91 3.56 -11.68
N LYS A 577 -10.90 2.72 -10.64
CA LYS A 577 -9.72 1.94 -10.23
C LYS A 577 -9.10 1.13 -11.36
N GLU A 578 -9.89 0.66 -12.33
CA GLU A 578 -9.39 -0.04 -13.51
C GLU A 578 -8.56 0.89 -14.39
N VAL A 579 -9.04 2.11 -14.67
CA VAL A 579 -8.25 3.10 -15.43
C VAL A 579 -7.00 3.49 -14.66
N LYS A 580 -7.09 3.72 -13.33
CA LYS A 580 -5.90 3.97 -12.50
C LYS A 580 -4.87 2.86 -12.65
N ALA A 581 -5.29 1.59 -12.54
CA ALA A 581 -4.41 0.43 -12.70
C ALA A 581 -3.75 0.40 -14.08
N LEU A 582 -4.51 0.59 -15.16
CA LEU A 582 -4.01 0.54 -16.54
C LEU A 582 -2.97 1.64 -16.82
N LEU A 583 -3.25 2.89 -16.43
CA LEU A 583 -2.34 4.00 -16.69
C LEU A 583 -1.06 3.89 -15.85
N CYS A 584 -1.19 3.56 -14.56
CA CYS A 584 -0.03 3.32 -13.68
C CYS A 584 0.83 2.17 -14.19
N ALA A 585 0.22 1.10 -14.72
CA ALA A 585 0.94 -0.05 -15.26
C ALA A 585 1.77 0.27 -16.49
N ALA A 586 1.20 1.05 -17.42
CA ALA A 586 1.91 1.50 -18.59
C ALA A 586 3.11 2.39 -18.22
N ASP A 587 2.92 3.34 -17.29
CA ASP A 587 4.04 4.19 -16.82
C ASP A 587 5.11 3.36 -16.09
N ALA A 588 4.73 2.43 -15.22
CA ALA A 588 5.66 1.55 -14.51
C ALA A 588 6.59 0.81 -15.47
N LEU A 589 6.03 0.12 -16.48
CA LEU A 589 6.80 -0.70 -17.40
C LEU A 589 7.75 0.17 -18.24
N ARG A 590 7.23 1.26 -18.82
CA ARG A 590 8.04 2.20 -19.61
C ARG A 590 9.16 2.79 -18.78
N ARG A 591 8.85 3.24 -17.57
CA ARG A 591 9.83 3.92 -16.73
C ARG A 591 10.86 2.96 -16.17
N ALA A 592 10.49 1.73 -15.81
CA ALA A 592 11.45 0.70 -15.40
C ALA A 592 12.53 0.46 -16.47
N LEU A 593 12.13 0.43 -17.74
CA LEU A 593 13.04 0.35 -18.89
C LEU A 593 13.89 1.62 -19.02
N ASP A 594 13.25 2.79 -18.97
CA ASP A 594 13.94 4.07 -19.17
C ASP A 594 15.05 4.29 -18.12
N VAL A 595 14.78 3.94 -16.85
CA VAL A 595 15.73 4.10 -15.74
C VAL A 595 16.70 2.93 -15.59
N GLY A 596 16.49 1.84 -16.33
CA GLY A 596 17.36 0.66 -16.35
C GLY A 596 17.12 -0.35 -15.21
N TYR A 597 16.03 -0.24 -14.46
CA TYR A 597 15.64 -1.31 -13.51
C TYR A 597 15.12 -2.55 -14.23
N LEU A 598 14.51 -2.41 -15.40
CA LEU A 598 14.16 -3.53 -16.27
C LEU A 598 15.10 -3.50 -17.49
N PRO A 599 15.85 -4.57 -17.78
CA PRO A 599 16.77 -4.59 -18.91
C PRO A 599 16.00 -4.56 -20.24
N ALA A 600 16.43 -3.67 -21.14
CA ALA A 600 15.92 -3.60 -22.51
C ALA A 600 16.59 -4.66 -23.39
N GLU A 601 16.35 -5.94 -23.08
CA GLU A 601 16.97 -7.09 -23.75
C GLU A 601 15.94 -8.04 -24.36
N GLY A 602 16.40 -8.89 -25.28
CA GLY A 602 15.57 -9.88 -25.95
C GLY A 602 14.32 -9.25 -26.58
N PRO A 603 13.11 -9.73 -26.28
CA PRO A 603 11.85 -9.17 -26.80
C PRO A 603 11.60 -7.70 -26.45
N LEU A 604 12.26 -7.15 -25.41
CA LEU A 604 12.10 -5.74 -24.98
C LEU A 604 13.19 -4.82 -25.54
N ALA A 605 14.13 -5.33 -26.35
CA ALA A 605 15.22 -4.53 -26.91
C ALA A 605 14.71 -3.46 -27.90
N GLY A 606 13.65 -3.75 -28.65
CA GLY A 606 13.07 -2.83 -29.64
C GLY A 606 11.84 -2.08 -29.14
N VAL A 607 11.60 -0.88 -29.68
CA VAL A 607 10.43 -0.05 -29.35
C VAL A 607 9.09 -0.73 -29.62
N ALA A 608 8.98 -1.51 -30.70
CA ALA A 608 7.79 -2.31 -30.99
C ALA A 608 7.53 -3.37 -29.91
N GLY A 609 8.60 -4.04 -29.45
CA GLY A 609 8.54 -5.00 -28.36
C GLY A 609 8.08 -4.37 -27.04
N GLN A 610 8.64 -3.21 -26.69
CA GLN A 610 8.26 -2.48 -25.48
C GLN A 610 6.79 -2.03 -25.52
N ARG A 611 6.30 -1.55 -26.68
CA ARG A 611 4.88 -1.14 -26.85
C ARG A 611 3.93 -2.33 -26.92
N GLY A 612 4.34 -3.45 -27.53
CA GLY A 612 3.60 -4.71 -27.51
C GLY A 612 3.52 -5.31 -26.10
N ALA A 613 4.56 -5.16 -25.29
CA ALA A 613 4.56 -5.57 -23.90
C ALA A 613 3.50 -4.81 -23.08
N ILE A 614 3.30 -3.51 -23.36
CA ILE A 614 2.20 -2.73 -22.76
C ILE A 614 0.85 -3.32 -23.15
N LEU A 615 0.62 -3.66 -24.43
CA LEU A 615 -0.65 -4.27 -24.86
C LEU A 615 -0.96 -5.57 -24.09
N LEU A 616 0.04 -6.46 -23.92
CA LEU A 616 -0.10 -7.69 -23.15
C LEU A 616 -0.39 -7.41 -21.67
N LEU A 617 0.35 -6.47 -21.07
CA LEU A 617 0.17 -6.05 -19.68
C LEU A 617 -1.25 -5.54 -19.43
N LEU A 618 -1.73 -4.61 -20.26
CA LEU A 618 -3.06 -4.02 -20.16
C LEU A 618 -4.15 -5.08 -20.38
N SER A 619 -3.95 -6.01 -21.32
CA SER A 619 -4.90 -7.11 -21.56
C SER A 619 -5.00 -8.02 -20.34
N GLY A 620 -3.86 -8.40 -19.75
CA GLY A 620 -3.81 -9.20 -18.53
C GLY A 620 -4.45 -8.50 -17.33
N MET A 621 -4.29 -7.18 -17.20
CA MET A 621 -4.95 -6.39 -16.16
C MET A 621 -6.49 -6.35 -16.31
N LEU A 622 -7.00 -6.55 -17.52
CA LEU A 622 -8.42 -6.63 -17.83
C LEU A 622 -8.99 -8.06 -17.82
N GLU A 623 -8.21 -9.06 -17.38
CA GLU A 623 -8.73 -10.41 -17.07
C GLU A 623 -9.51 -10.39 -15.73
N VAL A 624 -10.56 -9.57 -15.70
CA VAL A 624 -11.48 -9.39 -14.57
C VAL A 624 -12.91 -9.74 -15.02
N PRO A 625 -13.79 -10.22 -14.12
CA PRO A 625 -15.09 -10.76 -14.49
C PRO A 625 -16.08 -9.60 -14.58
N ALA A 626 -15.97 -8.84 -15.66
CA ALA A 626 -16.83 -7.69 -15.96
C ALA A 626 -17.58 -7.89 -17.29
N PRO A 627 -18.69 -7.18 -17.51
CA PRO A 627 -19.38 -7.18 -18.80
C PRO A 627 -18.42 -6.83 -19.95
N GLN A 628 -18.55 -7.52 -21.09
CA GLN A 628 -17.60 -7.35 -22.20
C GLN A 628 -17.55 -5.90 -22.70
N ASN A 629 -18.70 -5.24 -22.79
CA ASN A 629 -18.79 -3.84 -23.17
C ASN A 629 -18.02 -2.89 -22.23
N LEU A 630 -17.97 -3.18 -20.93
CA LEU A 630 -17.16 -2.40 -19.99
C LEU A 630 -15.67 -2.63 -20.23
N LEU A 631 -15.25 -3.89 -20.42
CA LEU A 631 -13.86 -4.23 -20.68
C LEU A 631 -13.36 -3.64 -22.00
N ASP A 632 -14.17 -3.68 -23.05
CA ASP A 632 -13.86 -3.09 -24.34
C ASP A 632 -13.78 -1.55 -24.25
N ALA A 633 -14.65 -0.91 -23.46
CA ALA A 633 -14.58 0.53 -23.20
C ALA A 633 -13.30 0.92 -22.42
N LEU A 634 -12.96 0.18 -21.36
CA LEU A 634 -11.72 0.39 -20.59
C LEU A 634 -10.47 0.18 -21.46
N TRP A 635 -10.50 -0.83 -22.32
CA TRP A 635 -9.44 -1.11 -23.29
C TRP A 635 -9.25 0.06 -24.27
N ALA A 636 -10.32 0.50 -24.94
CA ALA A 636 -10.26 1.63 -25.86
C ALA A 636 -9.78 2.92 -25.18
N THR A 637 -10.25 3.17 -23.96
CA THR A 637 -9.82 4.29 -23.11
C THR A 637 -8.31 4.26 -22.86
N ALA A 638 -7.76 3.10 -22.47
CA ALA A 638 -6.33 2.96 -22.23
C ALA A 638 -5.49 3.11 -23.51
N LEU A 639 -5.92 2.53 -24.63
CA LEU A 639 -5.21 2.69 -25.92
C LEU A 639 -5.14 4.16 -26.34
N SER A 640 -6.25 4.89 -26.20
CA SER A 640 -6.33 6.32 -26.48
C SER A 640 -5.37 7.14 -25.60
N ALA A 641 -5.39 6.91 -24.28
CA ALA A 641 -4.51 7.59 -23.32
C ALA A 641 -3.01 7.37 -23.58
N LEU A 642 -2.66 6.26 -24.24
CA LEU A 642 -1.30 5.84 -24.53
C LEU A 642 -0.90 6.03 -26.00
N LYS A 643 -1.79 6.59 -26.84
CA LYS A 643 -1.59 6.73 -28.29
C LYS A 643 -1.21 5.41 -28.98
N LEU A 644 -1.69 4.28 -28.44
CA LEU A 644 -1.49 2.95 -29.02
C LEU A 644 -2.49 2.71 -30.17
N PRO A 645 -2.17 1.83 -31.14
CA PRO A 645 -3.09 1.52 -32.22
C PRO A 645 -4.39 0.89 -31.68
N GLU A 646 -5.51 1.16 -32.36
CA GLU A 646 -6.83 0.58 -32.05
C GLU A 646 -6.90 -0.91 -32.42
N VAL A 647 -6.19 -1.74 -31.65
CA VAL A 647 -6.19 -3.19 -31.81
C VAL A 647 -7.25 -3.82 -30.91
N SER A 648 -7.90 -4.88 -31.37
CA SER A 648 -8.86 -5.61 -30.54
C SER A 648 -8.17 -6.31 -29.36
N ARG A 649 -8.72 -6.15 -28.15
CA ARG A 649 -8.25 -6.89 -26.96
C ARG A 649 -8.24 -8.40 -27.17
N ASN A 650 -9.23 -8.94 -27.88
CA ASN A 650 -9.31 -10.38 -28.16
C ASN A 650 -8.14 -10.87 -29.02
N VAL A 651 -7.64 -10.05 -29.95
CA VAL A 651 -6.45 -10.37 -30.74
C VAL A 651 -5.24 -10.50 -29.81
N VAL A 652 -5.02 -9.51 -28.94
CA VAL A 652 -3.92 -9.51 -27.97
C VAL A 652 -4.00 -10.72 -27.04
N ARG A 653 -5.18 -10.95 -26.45
CA ARG A 653 -5.44 -12.06 -25.53
C ARG A 653 -5.19 -13.42 -26.18
N SER A 654 -5.56 -13.59 -27.46
CA SER A 654 -5.36 -14.84 -28.20
C SER A 654 -3.90 -15.20 -28.44
N CYS A 655 -2.97 -14.25 -28.24
CA CYS A 655 -1.54 -14.51 -28.35
C CYS A 655 -0.95 -15.19 -27.11
N VAL A 656 -1.68 -15.19 -25.98
CA VAL A 656 -1.32 -15.90 -24.74
C VAL A 656 -1.89 -17.32 -24.80
N SER A 657 -1.04 -18.35 -24.70
CA SER A 657 -1.48 -19.75 -24.82
C SER A 657 -2.04 -20.28 -23.50
N GLU A 658 -2.84 -21.34 -23.56
CA GLU A 658 -3.37 -22.02 -22.37
C GLU A 658 -2.25 -22.46 -21.41
N SER A 659 -1.16 -23.01 -21.95
CA SER A 659 0.04 -23.36 -21.17
C SER A 659 0.74 -22.18 -20.50
N GLU A 660 0.56 -20.96 -20.99
CA GLU A 660 1.06 -19.75 -20.33
C GLU A 660 0.10 -19.28 -19.24
N LEU A 661 -1.20 -19.39 -19.46
CA LEU A 661 -2.22 -19.15 -18.44
C LEU A 661 -2.03 -20.11 -17.26
N GLU A 662 -1.74 -21.38 -17.51
CA GLU A 662 -1.41 -22.39 -16.48
C GLU A 662 -0.17 -22.01 -15.66
N ARG A 663 0.79 -21.29 -16.25
CA ARG A 663 1.98 -20.76 -15.56
C ARG A 663 1.76 -19.36 -14.99
N SER A 664 0.52 -18.87 -14.95
CA SER A 664 0.15 -17.53 -14.49
C SER A 664 0.76 -16.37 -15.30
N ASN A 665 1.25 -16.61 -16.52
CA ASN A 665 1.84 -15.59 -17.40
C ASN A 665 0.79 -14.76 -18.15
N ILE A 666 -0.30 -14.39 -17.47
CA ILE A 666 -1.43 -13.63 -18.03
C ILE A 666 -1.04 -12.19 -18.41
N PHE A 667 0.01 -11.65 -17.78
CA PHE A 667 0.52 -10.29 -18.00
C PHE A 667 1.56 -10.21 -19.14
N GLY A 668 1.80 -11.33 -19.83
CA GLY A 668 2.68 -11.41 -21.00
C GLY A 668 3.97 -12.18 -20.76
N SER A 669 4.50 -12.73 -21.85
CA SER A 669 5.74 -13.49 -21.91
C SER A 669 6.54 -13.11 -23.16
N ALA A 670 7.80 -13.53 -23.24
CA ALA A 670 8.62 -13.41 -24.44
C ALA A 670 7.94 -14.02 -25.69
N ARG A 671 7.38 -15.23 -25.53
CA ARG A 671 6.70 -15.97 -26.61
C ARG A 671 5.39 -15.27 -27.02
N GLY A 672 4.58 -14.88 -26.05
CA GLY A 672 3.33 -14.17 -26.29
C GLY A 672 3.57 -12.83 -27.00
N LEU A 673 4.63 -12.12 -26.65
CA LEU A 673 5.04 -10.87 -27.30
C LEU A 673 5.47 -11.09 -28.75
N GLN A 674 6.31 -12.09 -29.01
CA GLN A 674 6.70 -12.46 -30.38
C GLN A 674 5.48 -12.84 -31.22
N GLN A 675 4.57 -13.64 -30.66
CA GLN A 675 3.34 -14.04 -31.33
C GLN A 675 2.46 -12.82 -31.64
N LEU A 676 2.32 -11.88 -30.70
CA LEU A 676 1.55 -10.65 -30.91
C LEU A 676 2.11 -9.83 -32.05
N LEU A 677 3.42 -9.54 -32.05
CA LEU A 677 4.06 -8.74 -33.08
C LEU A 677 3.93 -9.40 -34.46
N ALA A 678 4.19 -10.70 -34.57
CA ALA A 678 4.03 -11.43 -35.83
C ALA A 678 2.56 -11.46 -36.32
N THR A 679 1.59 -11.56 -35.39
CA THR A 679 0.17 -11.55 -35.72
C THR A 679 -0.25 -10.18 -36.25
N LEU A 680 0.19 -9.10 -35.62
CA LEU A 680 -0.09 -7.74 -36.08
C LEU A 680 0.60 -7.48 -37.43
N GLU A 681 1.87 -7.83 -37.60
CA GLU A 681 2.56 -7.65 -38.88
C GLU A 681 1.84 -8.35 -40.04
N ALA A 682 1.31 -9.55 -39.81
CA ALA A 682 0.61 -10.33 -40.82
C ALA A 682 -0.85 -9.90 -41.06
N ARG A 683 -1.58 -9.49 -40.01
CA ARG A 683 -3.05 -9.28 -40.07
C ARG A 683 -3.49 -7.83 -39.95
N ASP A 684 -2.65 -6.99 -39.35
CA ASP A 684 -2.88 -5.55 -39.16
C ASP A 684 -1.55 -4.78 -39.27
N PRO A 685 -0.97 -4.72 -40.49
CA PRO A 685 0.34 -4.10 -40.72
C PRO A 685 0.35 -2.61 -40.38
N VAL A 686 -0.81 -1.94 -40.37
CA VAL A 686 -0.93 -0.53 -39.96
C VAL A 686 -0.71 -0.40 -38.45
N ALA A 687 -1.37 -1.23 -37.64
CA ALA A 687 -1.13 -1.25 -36.21
C ALA A 687 0.33 -1.62 -35.88
N TYR A 688 0.90 -2.61 -36.58
CA TYR A 688 2.31 -2.96 -36.42
C TYR A 688 3.25 -1.78 -36.76
N ALA A 689 3.01 -1.10 -37.89
CA ALA A 689 3.80 0.07 -38.28
C ALA A 689 3.71 1.20 -37.25
N GLN A 690 2.55 1.42 -36.62
CA GLN A 690 2.41 2.39 -35.53
C GLN A 690 3.22 1.97 -34.28
N LEU A 691 3.23 0.67 -33.93
CA LEU A 691 4.06 0.17 -32.83
C LEU A 691 5.55 0.26 -33.14
N ALA A 692 5.97 0.07 -34.39
CA ALA A 692 7.36 0.16 -34.82
C ALA A 692 7.83 1.59 -35.13
N GLY A 693 6.91 2.56 -35.22
CA GLY A 693 7.19 3.92 -35.65
C GLY A 693 8.10 4.72 -34.70
N GLU A 694 8.66 5.81 -35.21
CA GLU A 694 9.65 6.62 -34.49
C GLU A 694 9.04 7.56 -33.43
N ASP A 695 7.72 7.78 -33.43
CA ASP A 695 7.06 8.70 -32.51
C ASP A 695 7.23 8.26 -31.04
N PRO A 696 8.04 8.97 -30.22
CA PRO A 696 8.35 8.56 -28.86
C PRO A 696 7.15 8.65 -27.92
N ALA A 697 6.05 9.30 -28.32
CA ALA A 697 4.83 9.43 -27.52
C ALA A 697 3.96 8.16 -27.56
N VAL A 698 4.12 7.28 -28.57
CA VAL A 698 3.35 6.03 -28.66
C VAL A 698 3.75 5.06 -27.55
N GLY A 699 2.76 4.58 -26.80
CA GLY A 699 2.96 3.76 -25.59
C GLY A 699 3.34 4.57 -24.36
N ARG A 700 3.19 5.91 -24.40
CA ARG A 700 3.40 6.80 -23.25
C ARG A 700 2.13 7.59 -22.97
N LEU A 701 1.92 7.89 -21.69
CA LEU A 701 0.79 8.68 -21.23
C LEU A 701 0.86 10.10 -21.80
N GLN A 702 -0.28 10.60 -22.26
CA GLN A 702 -0.39 11.97 -22.76
C GLN A 702 -0.57 12.97 -21.60
N PRO A 703 0.07 14.15 -21.64
CA PRO A 703 -0.17 15.19 -20.65
C PRO A 703 -1.64 15.64 -20.65
N LEU A 704 -2.18 15.87 -19.46
CA LEU A 704 -3.53 16.37 -19.26
C LEU A 704 -3.68 17.79 -19.79
N VAL A 705 -4.81 18.02 -20.45
CA VAL A 705 -5.28 19.37 -20.81
C VAL A 705 -6.14 19.87 -19.65
N LEU A 706 -5.54 20.67 -18.78
CA LEU A 706 -6.22 21.26 -17.63
C LEU A 706 -6.87 22.56 -18.10
N GLY A 707 -8.20 22.66 -17.99
CA GLY A 707 -8.93 23.86 -18.41
C GLY A 707 -8.43 25.09 -17.67
N GLY A 708 -7.93 26.08 -18.41
CA GLY A 708 -7.62 27.40 -17.87
C GLY A 708 -8.91 28.17 -17.57
N SER A 709 -8.92 28.81 -16.40
CA SER A 709 -9.81 29.90 -16.05
C SER A 709 -10.07 30.82 -17.24
N ALA A 710 -11.33 31.18 -17.47
CA ALA A 710 -11.71 32.18 -18.45
C ALA A 710 -10.97 33.51 -18.16
N GLU A 711 -9.85 33.75 -18.85
CA GLU A 711 -9.33 35.10 -19.02
C GLU A 711 -10.33 35.85 -19.89
N GLY A 712 -10.97 36.84 -19.27
CA GLY A 712 -11.87 37.77 -19.93
C GLY A 712 -11.19 38.38 -21.15
N THR A 713 -11.79 38.15 -22.30
CA THR A 713 -11.67 39.05 -23.45
C THR A 713 -12.28 40.40 -23.05
N ALA A 714 -11.50 41.20 -22.32
CA ALA A 714 -11.71 42.64 -22.29
C ALA A 714 -11.30 43.16 -23.67
N GLY A 715 -12.32 43.53 -24.46
CA GLY A 715 -12.14 44.21 -25.73
C GLY A 715 -11.45 45.57 -25.58
N SER A 716 -10.85 45.96 -26.70
CA SER A 716 -10.16 47.22 -27.05
C SER A 716 -8.83 47.49 -26.38
#